data_AF-A0A1G2YSS4-F1
#
_entry.id   AF-A0A1G2YSS4-F1
#
_cell.length_a   1.000
_cell.length_b   1.000
_cell.length_c   1.000
_cell.angle_alpha   90.00
_cell.angle_beta   90.00
_cell.angle_gamma   90.00
#
_symmetry.space_group_name_H-M   'P 1'
#
loop_
_entity.id
_entity.type
_entity.pdbx_description
1 polymer ?
#
loop_
_entity_poly.entity_id
_entity_poly.type
_entity_poly.pdbx_seq_one_letter_code
_entity_poly.pdbx_strand_id
1 'polypeptide(L)'
;MNGLGTRIQDADILVWLPSPMGDAILCTPALRAIRRHFKSSKIWFYANPVVREVLSPCTLNDQWLQQRGKNPLAIAGEFRKHQFTHVILFKNSFASALAVFLAGIPARIGYAREHRGFLLTDKLHHARLPNGKFKPRSAIDTYLAVACELGADTSDRSLELSVDPAANDALRTKLPELANTEGPIVVIVPGGAFGPSKCWPNARFAKTADWLITNYKATIIISVAPNSTERQIAGDICQLSVHKLINLGERPLAIGELKALFSASDLVITNDTGPRHIAIALGRKVITLFGPNDPAWTESQYENEIRIIGNVHCAPCGKPACNKTQHFCMQAIPVETVCDAAGELLEGSRKQAKITVLQQFTETSTSFFVDPNFQTALAGLGLTSTDAVFSFNAAENLAKRNLARFRSRLQFEIESPALTQPTTVFLKRYDSPPVMIQLKNWLTHRVRRSFGFMESVSASQLTAAGLNTPRTIAYGEQWEALFEKRSFLITEKIPDAESLERKLPDCFNKQPTSANLKRRRHFIAQLAGFIKKFHETNYCHRDLYFSHIFHSDNNKFYLIDLARAFKPLILRRRFQLKDIAQVYYSAPGRYFSNTDRLRFYLGYTGQRKLTSNDKIFIRKVINKVKRMERHNIKHGIEAPFTS
;
A
#
# COMPACT_ATOMS: atom_id res chain seq x y z
N MET A 1 5.06 22.65 -32.32
CA MET A 1 4.85 23.49 -31.12
C MET A 1 6.08 24.37 -30.99
N ASN A 2 5.95 25.66 -31.24
CA ASN A 2 7.03 26.62 -31.06
C ASN A 2 7.23 26.79 -29.55
N GLY A 3 8.25 26.13 -28.98
CA GLY A 3 8.60 26.23 -27.56
C GLY A 3 8.83 27.69 -27.17
N LEU A 4 8.57 28.01 -25.90
CA LEU A 4 8.70 29.34 -25.31
C LEU A 4 10.00 30.07 -25.73
N GLY A 5 9.88 30.93 -26.74
CA GLY A 5 10.32 32.33 -26.80
C GLY A 5 11.80 32.72 -26.72
N THR A 6 12.69 31.95 -26.11
CA THR A 6 14.10 32.36 -25.94
C THR A 6 15.06 31.31 -26.51
N ARG A 7 15.72 31.65 -27.62
CA ARG A 7 16.85 30.86 -28.14
C ARG A 7 18.01 31.03 -27.15
N ILE A 8 18.11 30.13 -26.18
CA ILE A 8 19.27 30.03 -25.28
C ILE A 8 20.47 29.61 -26.15
N GLN A 9 21.33 30.57 -26.51
CA GLN A 9 22.63 30.33 -27.13
C GLN A 9 23.68 31.14 -26.33
N ASP A 10 24.73 30.46 -25.85
CA ASP A 10 25.85 31.01 -25.08
C ASP A 10 25.44 31.85 -23.84
N ALA A 11 24.74 31.21 -22.91
CA ALA A 11 24.16 31.84 -21.72
C ALA A 11 24.73 31.29 -20.40
N ASP A 12 24.89 32.16 -19.40
CA ASP A 12 24.97 31.78 -17.98
C ASP A 12 23.54 31.51 -17.47
N ILE A 13 23.21 30.23 -17.29
CA ILE A 13 21.88 29.75 -16.87
C ILE A 13 21.89 29.52 -15.37
N LEU A 14 21.01 30.22 -14.65
CA LEU A 14 20.75 29.98 -13.24
C LEU A 14 19.64 28.93 -13.08
N VAL A 15 19.86 27.89 -12.28
CA VAL A 15 18.84 26.91 -11.91
C VAL A 15 18.59 27.00 -10.41
N TRP A 16 17.40 27.46 -10.04
CA TRP A 16 16.99 27.53 -8.64
C TRP A 16 16.30 26.23 -8.23
N LEU A 17 17.03 25.40 -7.47
CA LEU A 17 16.59 24.07 -7.07
C LEU A 17 15.45 24.09 -6.04
N PRO A 18 14.66 22.99 -5.96
CA PRO A 18 13.71 22.78 -4.86
C PRO A 18 14.40 22.81 -3.50
N SER A 19 13.66 23.16 -2.44
CA SER A 19 14.22 23.29 -1.09
C SER A 19 14.28 21.99 -0.29
N PRO A 20 13.25 21.11 -0.29
CA PRO A 20 13.37 19.80 0.34
C PRO A 20 14.38 18.93 -0.40
N MET A 21 15.23 18.19 0.33
CA MET A 21 16.23 17.31 -0.31
C MET A 21 15.60 16.24 -1.19
N GLY A 22 14.45 15.67 -0.79
CA GLY A 22 13.73 14.69 -1.60
C GLY A 22 13.30 15.26 -2.95
N ASP A 23 12.73 16.46 -2.96
CA ASP A 23 12.33 17.16 -4.18
C ASP A 23 13.53 17.47 -5.09
N ALA A 24 14.68 17.84 -4.51
CA ALA A 24 15.89 18.08 -5.29
C ALA A 24 16.40 16.81 -5.97
N ILE A 25 16.35 15.65 -5.30
CA ILE A 25 16.70 14.36 -5.91
C ILE A 25 15.69 13.98 -6.99
N LEU A 26 14.39 14.16 -6.75
CA LEU A 26 13.33 13.94 -7.75
C LEU A 26 13.45 14.88 -8.96
N CYS A 27 14.18 16.00 -8.83
CA CYS A 27 14.46 16.94 -9.92
C CYS A 27 15.64 16.49 -10.80
N THR A 28 16.49 15.55 -10.36
CA THR A 28 17.70 15.13 -11.10
C THR A 28 17.45 14.70 -12.55
N PRO A 29 16.35 14.01 -12.93
CA PRO A 29 16.09 13.71 -14.34
C PRO A 29 15.93 14.97 -15.21
N ALA A 30 15.27 16.00 -14.67
CA ALA A 30 15.10 17.28 -15.37
C ALA A 30 16.42 18.05 -15.45
N LEU A 31 17.23 18.02 -14.40
CA LEU A 31 18.57 18.63 -14.40
C LEU A 31 19.47 17.96 -15.44
N ARG A 32 19.44 16.62 -15.53
CA ARG A 32 20.15 15.86 -16.56
C ARG A 32 19.71 16.22 -17.97
N ALA A 33 18.40 16.28 -18.20
CA ALA A 33 17.84 16.69 -19.49
C ALA A 33 18.31 18.11 -19.89
N ILE A 34 18.25 19.06 -18.97
CA ILE A 34 18.72 20.45 -19.17
C ILE A 34 20.22 20.46 -19.47
N ARG A 35 21.05 19.77 -18.69
CA ARG A 35 22.50 19.70 -18.91
C ARG A 35 22.85 19.10 -20.27
N ARG A 36 22.17 18.03 -20.67
CA ARG A 36 22.34 17.35 -21.97
C ARG A 36 21.91 18.22 -23.15
N HIS A 37 20.88 19.04 -22.97
CA HIS A 37 20.38 19.93 -24.02
C HIS A 37 21.29 21.17 -24.18
N PHE A 38 21.64 21.85 -23.09
CA PHE A 38 22.44 23.07 -23.12
C PHE A 38 23.94 22.82 -22.95
N LYS A 39 24.55 21.88 -23.68
CA LYS A 39 25.95 21.43 -23.41
C LYS A 39 27.01 22.54 -23.37
N SER A 40 26.86 23.59 -24.18
CA SER A 40 27.81 24.71 -24.24
C SER A 40 27.57 25.81 -23.21
N SER A 41 26.39 25.84 -22.58
CA SER A 41 26.02 26.89 -21.63
C SER A 41 26.62 26.64 -20.24
N LYS A 42 26.93 27.70 -19.51
CA LYS A 42 27.39 27.59 -18.12
C LYS A 42 26.19 27.51 -17.19
N ILE A 43 26.06 26.42 -16.44
CA ILE A 43 24.92 26.15 -15.55
C ILE A 43 25.32 26.35 -14.10
N TRP A 44 24.63 27.27 -13.43
CA TRP A 44 24.79 27.56 -12.02
C TRP A 44 23.62 27.01 -11.23
N PHE A 45 23.90 26.23 -10.17
CA PHE A 45 22.86 25.77 -9.25
C PHE A 45 22.77 26.69 -8.04
N TYR A 46 21.55 27.14 -7.73
CA TYR A 46 21.24 27.88 -6.51
C TYR A 46 20.39 27.05 -5.57
N ALA A 47 20.91 26.76 -4.38
CA ALA A 47 20.25 25.91 -3.40
C ALA A 47 20.71 26.17 -1.96
N ASN A 48 19.93 25.67 -0.99
CA ASN A 48 20.34 25.65 0.41
C ASN A 48 21.48 24.64 0.66
N PRO A 49 22.19 24.74 1.80
CA PRO A 49 23.35 23.87 2.08
C PRO A 49 23.05 22.38 2.01
N VAL A 50 21.89 21.94 2.54
CA VAL A 50 21.46 20.53 2.55
C VAL A 50 21.27 19.98 1.13
N VAL A 51 20.61 20.75 0.27
CA VAL A 51 20.40 20.36 -1.14
C VAL A 51 21.72 20.37 -1.92
N ARG A 52 22.61 21.32 -1.63
CA ARG A 52 23.95 21.31 -2.23
C ARG A 52 24.72 20.06 -1.84
N GLU A 53 24.74 19.70 -0.55
CA GLU A 53 25.47 18.55 -0.04
C GLU A 53 24.90 17.23 -0.57
N VAL A 54 23.57 17.09 -0.65
CA VAL A 54 22.96 15.85 -1.17
C VAL A 54 23.31 15.61 -2.65
N LEU A 55 23.30 16.67 -3.46
CA LEU A 55 23.63 16.56 -4.88
C LEU A 55 25.14 16.49 -5.15
N SER A 56 25.99 17.02 -4.25
CA SER A 56 27.45 17.02 -4.44
C SER A 56 28.09 15.67 -4.09
N PRO A 57 29.02 15.11 -4.90
CA PRO A 57 29.53 15.65 -6.16
C PRO A 57 28.49 15.58 -7.27
N CYS A 58 28.40 16.65 -8.06
CA CYS A 58 27.39 16.83 -9.10
C CYS A 58 28.08 17.24 -10.39
N THR A 59 27.77 16.54 -11.49
CA THR A 59 28.27 16.86 -12.85
C THR A 59 27.21 17.56 -13.70
N LEU A 60 26.03 17.82 -13.13
CA LEU A 60 24.91 18.46 -13.83
C LEU A 60 24.99 19.99 -13.87
N ASN A 61 25.96 20.56 -13.17
CA ASN A 61 26.22 21.99 -13.11
C ASN A 61 27.72 22.29 -13.16
N ASP A 62 28.05 23.51 -13.54
CA ASP A 62 29.43 24.01 -13.58
C ASP A 62 29.80 24.76 -12.31
N GLN A 63 28.82 25.40 -11.65
CA GLN A 63 29.04 26.27 -10.50
C GLN A 63 27.90 26.20 -9.48
N TRP A 64 28.21 26.53 -8.23
CA TRP A 64 27.25 26.58 -7.11
C TRP A 64 27.15 27.98 -6.54
N LEU A 65 25.92 28.47 -6.38
CA LEU A 65 25.58 29.59 -5.50
C LEU A 65 24.79 29.08 -4.30
N GLN A 66 25.26 29.39 -3.10
CA GLN A 66 24.65 28.87 -1.88
C GLN A 66 23.67 29.86 -1.28
N GLN A 67 22.43 29.42 -1.07
CA GLN A 67 21.41 30.22 -0.43
C GLN A 67 21.74 30.42 1.06
N ARG A 68 22.06 31.67 1.43
CA ARG A 68 22.35 32.08 2.82
C ARG A 68 21.15 32.67 3.56
N GLY A 69 20.10 33.06 2.84
CA GLY A 69 18.92 33.71 3.40
C GLY A 69 17.67 33.55 2.56
N LYS A 70 16.55 34.08 3.06
CA LYS A 70 15.24 34.01 2.39
C LYS A 70 14.77 35.37 1.85
N ASN A 71 15.49 36.46 2.14
CA ASN A 71 15.11 37.82 1.74
C ASN A 71 15.29 38.02 0.22
N PRO A 72 14.22 38.30 -0.54
CA PRO A 72 14.30 38.46 -1.99
C PRO A 72 15.23 39.57 -2.48
N LEU A 73 15.35 40.69 -1.75
CA LEU A 73 16.19 41.83 -2.13
C LEU A 73 17.67 41.47 -2.01
N ALA A 74 18.05 40.80 -0.91
CA ALA A 74 19.43 40.35 -0.72
C ALA A 74 19.84 39.32 -1.78
N ILE A 75 18.94 38.38 -2.10
CA ILE A 75 19.15 37.38 -3.15
C ILE A 75 19.25 38.05 -4.52
N ALA A 76 18.39 39.04 -4.81
CA ALA A 76 18.48 39.81 -6.05
C ALA A 76 19.81 40.55 -6.17
N GLY A 77 20.29 41.16 -5.09
CA GLY A 77 21.60 41.82 -5.04
C GLY A 77 22.77 40.85 -5.25
N GLU A 78 22.66 39.61 -4.79
CA GLU A 78 23.63 38.54 -5.09
C GLU A 78 23.60 38.17 -6.58
N PHE A 79 22.41 37.93 -7.15
CA PHE A 79 22.28 37.53 -8.55
C PHE A 79 22.73 38.63 -9.54
N ARG A 80 22.55 39.91 -9.22
CA ARG A 80 23.04 41.03 -10.05
C ARG A 80 24.56 41.11 -10.17
N LYS A 81 25.31 40.44 -9.30
CA LYS A 81 26.78 40.34 -9.41
C LYS A 81 27.20 39.40 -10.55
N HIS A 82 26.25 38.69 -11.14
CA HIS A 82 26.46 37.73 -12.21
C HIS A 82 25.66 38.15 -13.45
N GLN A 83 26.12 37.74 -14.63
CA GLN A 83 25.49 38.07 -15.92
C GLN A 83 24.50 36.97 -16.34
N PHE A 84 23.57 36.61 -15.44
CA PHE A 84 22.56 35.59 -15.75
C PHE A 84 21.57 36.11 -16.79
N THR A 85 21.48 35.41 -17.92
CA THR A 85 20.50 35.74 -18.97
C THR A 85 19.20 34.96 -18.81
N HIS A 86 19.28 33.76 -18.22
CA HIS A 86 18.15 32.86 -18.03
C HIS A 86 18.12 32.32 -16.60
N VAL A 87 16.92 32.15 -16.05
CA VAL A 87 16.70 31.42 -14.80
C VAL A 87 15.57 30.40 -14.91
N ILE A 88 15.85 29.18 -14.46
CA ILE A 88 14.91 28.08 -14.36
C ILE A 88 14.49 27.91 -12.89
N LEU A 89 13.22 28.16 -12.58
CA LEU A 89 12.67 28.12 -11.24
C LEU A 89 11.90 26.81 -10.99
N PHE A 90 12.57 25.84 -10.36
CA PHE A 90 11.90 24.63 -9.86
C PHE A 90 11.17 24.87 -8.54
N LYS A 91 11.62 25.85 -7.75
CA LYS A 91 10.88 26.32 -6.57
C LYS A 91 9.61 27.05 -7.02
N ASN A 92 8.49 26.85 -6.30
CA ASN A 92 7.18 27.43 -6.64
C ASN A 92 6.82 28.74 -5.91
N SER A 93 7.64 29.17 -4.96
CA SER A 93 7.27 30.30 -4.11
C SER A 93 7.16 31.63 -4.85
N PHE A 94 6.26 32.51 -4.42
CA PHE A 94 6.22 33.91 -4.89
C PHE A 94 7.56 34.62 -4.65
N ALA A 95 8.12 34.47 -3.45
CA ALA A 95 9.37 35.12 -3.04
C ALA A 95 10.57 34.82 -3.96
N SER A 96 10.68 33.60 -4.50
CA SER A 96 11.74 33.26 -5.47
C SER A 96 11.53 33.96 -6.82
N ALA A 97 10.29 34.05 -7.30
CA ALA A 97 9.99 34.74 -8.55
C ALA A 97 10.24 36.26 -8.41
N LEU A 98 9.90 36.83 -7.25
CA LEU A 98 10.19 38.23 -6.95
C LEU A 98 11.69 38.50 -6.92
N ALA A 99 12.50 37.63 -6.29
CA ALA A 99 13.95 37.80 -6.24
C ALA A 99 14.58 37.84 -7.63
N VAL A 100 14.20 36.92 -8.54
CA VAL A 100 14.75 36.90 -9.90
C VAL A 100 14.22 38.04 -10.77
N PHE A 101 12.98 38.49 -10.55
CA PHE A 101 12.43 39.66 -11.20
C PHE A 101 13.19 40.93 -10.79
N LEU A 102 13.41 41.13 -9.48
CA LEU A 102 14.20 42.23 -8.96
C LEU A 102 15.66 42.16 -9.41
N ALA A 103 16.22 40.96 -9.56
CA ALA A 103 17.56 40.78 -10.11
C ALA A 103 17.68 41.24 -11.59
N GLY A 104 16.56 41.43 -12.29
CA GLY A 104 16.54 41.87 -13.68
C GLY A 104 16.93 40.77 -14.67
N ILE A 105 16.86 39.49 -14.28
CA ILE A 105 17.21 38.36 -15.17
C ILE A 105 16.19 38.32 -16.32
N PRO A 106 16.60 38.47 -17.60
CA PRO A 106 15.69 38.65 -18.72
C PRO A 106 14.67 37.53 -18.90
N ALA A 107 15.12 36.27 -18.95
CA ALA A 107 14.26 35.11 -19.12
C ALA A 107 14.06 34.36 -17.80
N ARG A 108 12.81 34.22 -17.37
CA ARG A 108 12.40 33.67 -16.07
C ARG A 108 11.36 32.57 -16.30
N ILE A 109 11.84 31.33 -16.29
CA ILE A 109 11.07 30.14 -16.65
C ILE A 109 10.58 29.42 -15.40
N GLY A 110 9.31 29.01 -15.35
CA GLY A 110 8.80 28.14 -14.29
C GLY A 110 7.28 28.08 -14.21
N TYR A 111 6.75 27.32 -13.26
CA TYR A 111 5.29 27.22 -13.08
C TYR A 111 4.66 28.49 -12.53
N ALA A 112 3.53 28.92 -13.10
CA ALA A 112 2.70 30.00 -12.57
C ALA A 112 1.86 29.54 -11.35
N ARG A 113 2.55 29.26 -10.23
CA ARG A 113 1.93 28.98 -8.91
C ARG A 113 1.98 30.19 -8.00
N GLU A 114 1.18 30.17 -6.93
CA GLU A 114 1.15 31.23 -5.90
C GLU A 114 1.03 32.64 -6.49
N HIS A 115 0.21 32.80 -7.53
CA HIS A 115 -0.01 34.06 -8.25
C HIS A 115 1.26 34.74 -8.82
N ARG A 116 2.39 34.04 -8.88
CA ARG A 116 3.68 34.61 -9.33
C ARG A 116 3.82 34.74 -10.85
N GLY A 117 2.80 34.34 -11.62
CA GLY A 117 2.89 34.20 -13.07
C GLY A 117 3.22 35.50 -13.81
N PHE A 118 2.88 36.67 -13.27
CA PHE A 118 3.22 37.96 -13.84
C PHE A 118 4.71 38.35 -13.68
N LEU A 119 5.43 37.65 -12.80
CA LEU A 119 6.88 37.83 -12.60
C LEU A 119 7.70 36.91 -13.52
N LEU A 120 7.05 36.00 -14.25
CA LEU A 120 7.69 35.04 -15.14
C LEU A 120 7.52 35.48 -16.60
N THR A 121 8.55 35.29 -17.43
CA THR A 121 8.43 35.49 -18.88
C THR A 121 7.81 34.27 -19.54
N ASP A 122 8.28 33.09 -19.15
CA ASP A 122 7.93 31.81 -19.75
C ASP A 122 7.26 30.94 -18.69
N LYS A 123 5.94 31.02 -18.65
CA LYS A 123 5.14 30.42 -17.57
C LYS A 123 4.55 29.08 -18.00
N LEU A 124 4.76 28.08 -17.16
CA LEU A 124 4.08 26.79 -17.29
C LEU A 124 2.80 26.78 -16.44
N HIS A 125 1.77 26.14 -16.99
CA HIS A 125 0.52 25.89 -16.29
C HIS A 125 0.37 24.39 -16.01
N HIS A 126 -0.08 24.04 -14.81
CA HIS A 126 -0.44 22.66 -14.54
C HIS A 126 -1.67 22.27 -15.34
N ALA A 127 -1.61 21.07 -15.94
CA ALA A 127 -2.77 20.45 -16.55
C ALA A 127 -3.91 20.36 -15.52
N ARG A 128 -5.12 20.74 -15.93
CA ARG A 128 -6.32 20.65 -15.12
C ARG A 128 -7.23 19.56 -15.68
N LEU A 129 -7.94 18.89 -14.80
CA LEU A 129 -9.05 18.01 -15.13
C LEU A 129 -10.24 18.87 -15.63
N PRO A 130 -11.22 18.27 -16.33
CA PRO A 130 -12.42 18.98 -16.79
C PRO A 130 -13.20 19.70 -15.68
N ASN A 131 -13.10 19.19 -14.45
CA ASN A 131 -13.70 19.80 -13.25
C ASN A 131 -12.86 20.95 -12.63
N GLY A 132 -11.83 21.43 -13.33
CA GLY A 132 -10.97 22.53 -12.91
C GLY A 132 -9.91 22.17 -11.85
N LYS A 133 -9.94 20.97 -11.25
CA LYS A 133 -8.91 20.51 -10.31
C LYS A 133 -7.61 20.20 -11.04
N PHE A 134 -6.48 20.32 -10.35
CA PHE A 134 -5.19 19.92 -10.93
C PHE A 134 -5.17 18.42 -11.25
N LYS A 135 -4.69 18.07 -12.45
CA LYS A 135 -4.42 16.69 -12.81
C LYS A 135 -3.26 16.18 -11.93
N PRO A 136 -3.46 15.11 -11.14
CA PRO A 136 -2.38 14.53 -10.35
C PRO A 136 -1.22 14.13 -11.28
N ARG A 137 -0.01 14.53 -10.91
CA ARG A 137 1.22 14.26 -11.66
C ARG A 137 2.34 14.06 -10.65
N SER A 138 3.23 13.11 -10.91
CA SER A 138 4.40 12.88 -10.05
C SER A 138 5.29 14.14 -10.02
N ALA A 139 6.06 14.30 -8.95
CA ALA A 139 7.04 15.40 -8.87
C ALA A 139 8.06 15.32 -10.01
N ILE A 140 8.51 14.11 -10.38
CA ILE A 140 9.45 13.88 -11.49
C ILE A 140 8.88 14.43 -12.79
N ASP A 141 7.65 14.05 -13.16
CA ASP A 141 7.04 14.51 -14.41
C ASP A 141 6.73 16.01 -14.38
N THR A 142 6.52 16.58 -13.18
CA THR A 142 6.35 18.02 -12.99
C THR A 142 7.64 18.75 -13.34
N TYR A 143 8.80 18.25 -12.88
CA TYR A 143 10.11 18.83 -13.19
C TYR A 143 10.52 18.59 -14.63
N LEU A 144 10.32 17.37 -15.16
CA LEU A 144 10.61 17.04 -16.57
C LEU A 144 9.78 17.91 -17.53
N ALA A 145 8.55 18.27 -17.19
CA ALA A 145 7.77 19.18 -18.04
C ALA A 145 8.42 20.56 -18.21
N VAL A 146 9.18 21.06 -17.22
CA VAL A 146 9.97 22.30 -17.38
C VAL A 146 11.09 22.08 -18.38
N ALA A 147 11.82 20.95 -18.28
CA ALA A 147 12.88 20.61 -19.22
C ALA A 147 12.35 20.37 -20.64
N CYS A 148 11.19 19.72 -20.77
CA CYS A 148 10.52 19.48 -22.05
C CYS A 148 10.11 20.79 -22.74
N GLU A 149 9.63 21.78 -21.98
CA GLU A 149 9.26 23.09 -22.50
C GLU A 149 10.48 23.86 -23.03
N LEU A 150 11.66 23.61 -22.45
CA LEU A 150 12.94 24.12 -22.93
C LEU A 150 13.48 23.35 -24.15
N GLY A 151 12.75 22.35 -24.66
CA GLY A 151 13.15 21.53 -25.81
C GLY A 151 14.08 20.35 -25.47
N ALA A 152 14.29 20.03 -24.19
CA ALA A 152 15.13 18.91 -23.79
C ALA A 152 14.42 17.56 -23.97
N ASP A 153 15.21 16.52 -24.27
CA ASP A 153 14.74 15.13 -24.22
C ASP A 153 14.52 14.70 -22.76
N THR A 154 13.31 14.23 -22.47
CA THR A 154 12.82 13.91 -21.14
C THR A 154 12.35 12.45 -21.01
N SER A 155 12.76 11.60 -21.95
CA SER A 155 12.46 10.16 -21.96
C SER A 155 13.02 9.42 -20.74
N ASP A 156 14.20 9.84 -20.26
CA ASP A 156 14.92 9.21 -19.15
C ASP A 156 14.49 9.78 -17.79
N ARG A 157 13.68 9.01 -17.06
CA ARG A 157 13.12 9.36 -15.73
C ARG A 157 14.00 8.92 -14.55
N SER A 158 15.16 8.32 -14.79
CA SER A 158 16.00 7.73 -13.73
C SER A 158 16.55 8.79 -12.78
N LEU A 159 16.45 8.55 -11.47
CA LEU A 159 17.09 9.41 -10.47
C LEU A 159 18.59 9.10 -10.42
N GLU A 160 19.43 10.11 -10.18
CA GLU A 160 20.87 9.91 -10.08
C GLU A 160 21.51 10.73 -8.96
N LEU A 161 22.46 10.10 -8.27
CA LEU A 161 23.34 10.74 -7.30
C LEU A 161 24.72 10.11 -7.42
N SER A 162 25.75 10.89 -7.09
CA SER A 162 27.11 10.38 -6.97
C SER A 162 27.56 10.36 -5.50
N VAL A 163 28.44 9.41 -5.21
CA VAL A 163 29.09 9.25 -3.91
C VAL A 163 30.54 9.71 -4.05
N ASP A 164 30.98 10.58 -3.16
CA ASP A 164 32.38 10.98 -3.07
C ASP A 164 33.21 9.81 -2.52
N PRO A 165 34.30 9.39 -3.19
CA PRO A 165 35.22 8.41 -2.64
C PRO A 165 35.69 8.75 -1.21
N ALA A 166 35.94 10.03 -0.90
CA ALA A 166 36.35 10.46 0.44
C ALA A 166 35.25 10.20 1.50
N ALA A 167 33.97 10.22 1.11
CA ALA A 167 32.87 9.88 2.00
C ALA A 167 32.81 8.37 2.31
N ASN A 168 33.28 7.50 1.40
CA ASN A 168 33.41 6.07 1.69
C ASN A 168 34.49 5.81 2.75
N ASP A 169 35.62 6.51 2.65
CA ASP A 169 36.70 6.38 3.63
C ASP A 169 36.26 6.92 5.01
N ALA A 170 35.62 8.08 5.04
CA ALA A 170 35.06 8.64 6.27
C ALA A 170 34.00 7.71 6.91
N LEU A 171 33.15 7.08 6.09
CA LEU A 171 32.18 6.09 6.56
C LEU A 171 32.88 4.88 7.19
N ARG A 172 33.92 4.33 6.55
CA ARG A 172 34.68 3.18 7.08
C ARG A 172 35.33 3.49 8.43
N THR A 173 35.83 4.71 8.60
CA THR A 173 36.38 5.16 9.89
C THR A 173 35.30 5.26 10.97
N LYS A 174 34.10 5.77 10.63
CA LYS A 174 33.00 5.94 11.60
C LYS A 174 32.25 4.65 11.94
N LEU A 175 32.17 3.73 10.98
CA LEU A 175 31.45 2.46 11.07
C LEU A 175 32.36 1.29 10.63
N PRO A 176 33.43 0.98 11.40
CA PRO A 176 34.31 -0.15 11.11
C PRO A 176 33.57 -1.49 11.14
N GLU A 177 32.40 -1.57 11.79
CA GLU A 177 31.55 -2.76 11.82
C GLU A 177 31.12 -3.22 10.41
N LEU A 178 31.07 -2.31 9.43
CA LEU A 178 30.68 -2.62 8.06
C LEU A 178 31.72 -3.46 7.30
N ALA A 179 32.97 -3.52 7.78
CA ALA A 179 34.02 -4.30 7.12
C ALA A 179 33.90 -5.82 7.38
N ASN A 180 33.20 -6.22 8.44
CA ASN A 180 33.18 -7.59 8.95
C ASN A 180 31.77 -8.21 8.92
N THR A 181 30.92 -7.81 7.98
CA THR A 181 29.53 -8.26 7.92
C THR A 181 29.43 -9.64 7.23
N GLU A 182 28.84 -10.63 7.91
CA GLU A 182 28.60 -11.98 7.33
C GLU A 182 27.38 -12.02 6.39
N GLY A 183 26.41 -11.13 6.61
CA GLY A 183 25.16 -11.04 5.86
C GLY A 183 24.92 -9.65 5.27
N PRO A 184 23.72 -9.40 4.70
CA PRO A 184 23.45 -8.16 4.00
C PRO A 184 23.42 -6.95 4.93
N ILE A 185 23.84 -5.80 4.42
CA ILE A 185 23.77 -4.51 5.10
C ILE A 185 22.38 -3.91 4.86
N VAL A 186 21.59 -3.78 5.93
CA VAL A 186 20.24 -3.21 5.85
C VAL A 186 20.16 -1.91 6.64
N VAL A 187 19.73 -0.84 5.95
CA VAL A 187 19.53 0.47 6.57
C VAL A 187 18.04 0.70 6.79
N ILE A 188 17.65 0.93 8.04
CA ILE A 188 16.29 1.27 8.43
C ILE A 188 16.21 2.77 8.70
N VAL A 189 15.28 3.45 8.04
CA VAL A 189 15.01 4.89 8.18
C VAL A 189 13.61 5.08 8.79
N PRO A 190 13.50 5.08 10.14
CA PRO A 190 12.21 5.14 10.84
C PRO A 190 11.70 6.58 11.03
N GLY A 191 12.50 7.58 10.65
CA GLY A 191 12.22 9.00 10.81
C GLY A 191 11.11 9.53 9.89
N GLY A 192 10.85 10.83 10.00
CA GLY A 192 9.69 11.45 9.38
C GLY A 192 9.73 12.98 9.40
N ALA A 193 10.57 13.61 8.56
CA ALA A 193 10.69 15.07 8.50
C ALA A 193 9.37 15.82 8.19
N PHE A 194 8.43 15.16 7.50
CA PHE A 194 7.08 15.71 7.27
C PHE A 194 6.23 15.76 8.54
N GLY A 195 6.51 14.89 9.51
CA GLY A 195 5.80 14.79 10.78
C GLY A 195 5.55 13.34 11.20
N PRO A 196 5.12 13.14 12.46
CA PRO A 196 4.97 11.82 13.07
C PRO A 196 3.88 10.96 12.41
N SER A 197 2.99 11.56 11.61
CA SER A 197 1.95 10.84 10.86
C SER A 197 2.49 9.71 9.98
N LYS A 198 3.72 9.87 9.47
CA LYS A 198 4.39 8.90 8.58
C LYS A 198 5.18 7.83 9.32
N CYS A 199 5.38 7.94 10.64
CA CYS A 199 6.26 7.04 11.36
C CYS A 199 5.57 5.70 11.61
N TRP A 200 6.16 4.61 11.11
CA TRP A 200 5.74 3.25 11.47
C TRP A 200 6.12 2.95 12.92
N PRO A 201 5.33 2.18 13.69
CA PRO A 201 5.61 1.96 15.10
C PRO A 201 6.99 1.36 15.36
N ASN A 202 7.74 1.93 16.30
CA ASN A 202 9.12 1.52 16.67
C ASN A 202 9.23 0.01 16.95
N ALA A 203 8.27 -0.55 17.69
CA ALA A 203 8.22 -1.99 17.99
C ALA A 203 8.11 -2.88 16.76
N ARG A 204 7.62 -2.37 15.62
CA ARG A 204 7.53 -3.11 14.36
C ARG A 204 8.83 -3.04 13.57
N PHE A 205 9.52 -1.90 13.59
CA PHE A 205 10.89 -1.81 13.08
C PHE A 205 11.82 -2.77 13.83
N ALA A 206 11.78 -2.79 15.17
CA ALA A 206 12.55 -3.71 15.99
C ALA A 206 12.30 -5.18 15.60
N LYS A 207 11.04 -5.61 15.51
CA LYS A 207 10.70 -6.97 15.06
C LYS A 207 11.18 -7.31 13.65
N THR A 208 11.15 -6.34 12.74
CA THR A 208 11.64 -6.51 11.38
C THR A 208 13.16 -6.68 11.37
N ALA A 209 13.87 -5.86 12.14
CA ALA A 209 15.32 -5.97 12.33
C ALA A 209 15.70 -7.33 12.92
N ASP A 210 15.03 -7.76 13.99
CA ASP A 210 15.29 -9.05 14.64
C ASP A 210 15.07 -10.22 13.67
N TRP A 211 14.02 -10.17 12.85
CA TRP A 211 13.74 -11.17 11.84
C TRP A 211 14.84 -11.22 10.77
N LEU A 212 15.32 -10.06 10.29
CA LEU A 212 16.39 -9.98 9.29
C LEU A 212 17.73 -10.53 9.83
N ILE A 213 18.07 -10.21 11.08
CA ILE A 213 19.27 -10.73 11.73
C ILE A 213 19.16 -12.26 11.87
N THR A 214 18.02 -12.76 12.32
CA THR A 214 17.81 -14.19 12.57
C THR A 214 17.83 -15.03 11.29
N ASN A 215 17.24 -14.53 10.19
CA ASN A 215 17.07 -15.31 8.96
C ASN A 215 18.19 -15.08 7.92
N TYR A 216 18.81 -13.90 7.91
CA TYR A 216 19.81 -13.53 6.90
C TYR A 216 21.17 -13.14 7.49
N LYS A 217 21.35 -13.18 8.82
CA LYS A 217 22.55 -12.64 9.49
C LYS A 217 22.82 -11.17 9.11
N ALA A 218 21.76 -10.43 8.84
CA ALA A 218 21.86 -9.06 8.34
C ALA A 218 22.52 -8.13 9.37
N THR A 219 23.32 -7.18 8.89
CA THR A 219 23.81 -6.07 9.72
C THR A 219 22.81 -4.92 9.63
N ILE A 220 22.18 -4.58 10.75
CA ILE A 220 21.09 -3.58 10.77
C ILE A 220 21.60 -2.24 11.30
N ILE A 221 21.39 -1.19 10.51
CA ILE A 221 21.70 0.20 10.86
C ILE A 221 20.42 1.02 10.95
N ILE A 222 20.20 1.68 12.09
CA ILE A 222 19.09 2.62 12.27
C ILE A 222 19.60 4.03 11.94
N SER A 223 19.13 4.59 10.82
CA SER A 223 19.49 5.92 10.32
C SER A 223 18.38 6.93 10.59
N VAL A 224 18.71 7.99 11.32
CA VAL A 224 17.79 9.04 11.75
C VAL A 224 18.43 10.41 11.59
N ALA A 225 17.61 11.47 11.46
CA ALA A 225 18.11 12.83 11.49
C ALA A 225 18.70 13.18 12.88
N PRO A 226 19.70 14.07 12.97
CA PRO A 226 20.42 14.37 14.22
C PRO A 226 19.63 15.21 15.24
N ASN A 227 18.30 15.28 15.12
CA ASN A 227 17.43 15.99 16.06
C ASN A 227 17.02 15.09 17.23
N SER A 228 16.70 15.68 18.39
CA SER A 228 16.37 14.94 19.61
C SER A 228 15.22 13.95 19.44
N THR A 229 14.18 14.31 18.70
CA THR A 229 13.01 13.45 18.47
C THR A 229 13.37 12.19 17.69
N GLU A 230 14.09 12.30 16.57
CA GLU A 230 14.45 11.11 15.80
C GLU A 230 15.58 10.30 16.46
N ARG A 231 16.47 10.94 17.23
CA ARG A 231 17.44 10.22 18.08
C ARG A 231 16.72 9.32 19.10
N GLN A 232 15.63 9.81 19.70
CA GLN A 232 14.80 9.00 20.59
C GLN A 232 14.14 7.82 19.86
N ILE A 233 13.62 8.04 18.65
CA ILE A 233 13.07 6.95 17.81
C ILE A 233 14.10 5.83 17.61
N ALA A 234 15.35 6.18 17.29
CA ALA A 234 16.39 5.18 17.11
C ALA A 234 16.72 4.43 18.40
N GLY A 235 16.83 5.15 19.52
CA GLY A 235 17.04 4.57 20.85
C GLY A 235 15.93 3.58 21.24
N ASP A 236 14.66 3.96 21.07
CA ASP A 236 13.50 3.11 21.36
C ASP A 236 13.53 1.82 20.52
N ILE A 237 13.87 1.92 19.23
CA ILE A 237 13.96 0.73 18.35
C ILE A 237 15.08 -0.19 18.83
N CYS A 238 16.25 0.34 19.16
CA CYS A 238 17.36 -0.44 19.69
C CYS A 238 17.01 -1.11 21.04
N GLN A 239 16.25 -0.44 21.90
CA GLN A 239 15.80 -1.00 23.19
C GLN A 239 14.75 -2.12 23.01
N LEU A 240 13.88 -2.00 22.01
CA LEU A 240 12.82 -2.97 21.72
C LEU A 240 13.33 -4.20 20.95
N SER A 241 14.49 -4.09 20.30
CA SER A 241 15.15 -5.15 19.54
C SER A 241 15.80 -6.16 20.49
N VAL A 242 15.70 -7.45 20.16
CA VAL A 242 16.40 -8.52 20.91
C VAL A 242 17.87 -8.56 20.53
N HIS A 243 18.19 -8.25 19.28
CA HIS A 243 19.56 -8.22 18.76
C HIS A 243 20.15 -6.80 18.81
N LYS A 244 21.49 -6.72 18.85
CA LYS A 244 22.22 -5.45 18.81
C LYS A 244 22.12 -4.81 17.43
N LEU A 245 21.71 -3.53 17.40
CA LEU A 245 21.61 -2.73 16.18
C LEU A 245 22.65 -1.60 16.19
N ILE A 246 23.06 -1.12 15.01
CA ILE A 246 23.92 0.07 14.89
C ILE A 246 23.05 1.32 14.95
N ASN A 247 23.15 2.08 16.05
CA ASN A 247 22.38 3.30 16.28
C ASN A 247 23.10 4.56 15.76
N LEU A 248 22.67 5.12 14.61
CA LEU A 248 23.21 6.39 14.12
C LEU A 248 22.62 7.61 14.82
N GLY A 249 21.63 7.45 15.70
CA GLY A 249 21.17 8.50 16.61
C GLY A 249 22.24 8.92 17.64
N GLU A 250 23.24 8.07 17.88
CA GLU A 250 24.40 8.38 18.74
C GLU A 250 25.65 8.72 17.93
N ARG A 251 25.69 8.29 16.65
CA ARG A 251 26.81 8.46 15.73
C ARG A 251 26.30 9.10 14.41
N PRO A 252 25.96 10.40 14.42
CA PRO A 252 25.36 11.03 13.25
C PRO A 252 26.33 11.08 12.07
N LEU A 253 25.79 10.86 10.87
CA LEU A 253 26.51 10.96 9.61
C LEU A 253 26.21 12.29 8.90
N ALA A 254 27.21 12.85 8.24
CA ALA A 254 27.03 13.89 7.24
C ALA A 254 26.27 13.33 6.03
N ILE A 255 25.71 14.18 5.16
CA ILE A 255 24.90 13.72 4.04
C ILE A 255 25.76 12.96 3.02
N GLY A 256 27.02 13.38 2.82
CA GLY A 256 27.98 12.63 2.01
C GLY A 256 28.20 11.20 2.52
N GLU A 257 28.41 11.04 3.82
CA GLU A 257 28.59 9.73 4.48
C GLU A 257 27.30 8.89 4.46
N LEU A 258 26.13 9.54 4.56
CA LEU A 258 24.84 8.86 4.41
C LEU A 258 24.68 8.27 3.00
N LYS A 259 25.10 8.99 1.95
CA LYS A 259 25.10 8.46 0.58
C LYS A 259 26.06 7.29 0.44
N ALA A 260 27.25 7.36 1.05
CA ALA A 260 28.19 6.25 1.09
C ALA A 260 27.57 5.03 1.78
N LEU A 261 26.90 5.21 2.93
CA LEU A 261 26.20 4.14 3.64
C LEU A 261 25.13 3.50 2.77
N PHE A 262 24.32 4.31 2.09
CA PHE A 262 23.26 3.82 1.23
C PHE A 262 23.85 3.07 0.04
N SER A 263 24.92 3.57 -0.57
CA SER A 263 25.63 2.88 -1.65
C SER A 263 26.22 1.53 -1.23
N ALA A 264 26.62 1.40 0.04
CA ALA A 264 27.12 0.15 0.61
C ALA A 264 25.99 -0.81 1.07
N SER A 265 24.74 -0.34 1.13
CA SER A 265 23.61 -1.15 1.61
C SER A 265 23.03 -2.07 0.53
N ASP A 266 22.60 -3.26 0.96
CA ASP A 266 21.89 -4.23 0.14
C ASP A 266 20.38 -3.97 0.11
N LEU A 267 19.84 -3.38 1.18
CA LEU A 267 18.43 -3.06 1.33
C LEU A 267 18.24 -1.82 2.21
N VAL A 268 17.31 -0.94 1.81
CA VAL A 268 16.85 0.20 2.61
C VAL A 268 15.37 0.04 2.93
N ILE A 269 15.01 0.06 4.22
CA ILE A 269 13.61 0.05 4.68
C ILE A 269 13.28 1.42 5.25
N THR A 270 12.31 2.13 4.69
CA THR A 270 12.09 3.55 5.00
C THR A 270 10.61 3.91 5.05
N ASN A 271 10.24 4.89 5.87
CA ASN A 271 8.99 5.62 5.65
C ASN A 271 9.09 6.49 4.38
N ASP A 272 7.97 7.01 3.87
CA ASP A 272 7.93 8.00 2.77
C ASP A 272 8.63 9.33 3.15
N THR A 273 9.95 9.38 3.02
CA THR A 273 10.82 10.49 3.45
C THR A 273 11.96 10.73 2.47
N GLY A 274 12.68 11.85 2.62
CA GLY A 274 13.79 12.21 1.72
C GLY A 274 14.85 11.13 1.47
N PRO A 275 15.32 10.38 2.50
CA PRO A 275 16.32 9.32 2.30
C PRO A 275 15.88 8.21 1.35
N ARG A 276 14.58 7.92 1.24
CA ARG A 276 14.03 7.01 0.22
C ARG A 276 14.57 7.33 -1.18
N HIS A 277 14.58 8.61 -1.53
CA HIS A 277 15.00 9.04 -2.86
C HIS A 277 16.52 8.91 -3.05
N ILE A 278 17.32 9.02 -1.98
CA ILE A 278 18.76 8.75 -2.02
C ILE A 278 18.99 7.29 -2.39
N ALA A 279 18.30 6.36 -1.73
CA ALA A 279 18.44 4.93 -1.99
C ALA A 279 18.06 4.55 -3.43
N ILE A 280 16.96 5.12 -3.93
CA ILE A 280 16.51 4.93 -5.32
C ILE A 280 17.55 5.49 -6.30
N ALA A 281 18.02 6.72 -6.10
CA ALA A 281 18.99 7.37 -6.99
C ALA A 281 20.37 6.69 -7.01
N LEU A 282 20.70 5.95 -5.95
CA LEU A 282 21.91 5.13 -5.88
C LEU A 282 21.69 3.69 -6.38
N GLY A 283 20.49 3.34 -6.87
CA GLY A 283 20.22 2.01 -7.42
C GLY A 283 20.12 0.90 -6.37
N ARG A 284 19.73 1.22 -5.13
CA ARG A 284 19.59 0.21 -4.05
C ARG A 284 18.23 -0.46 -4.06
N LYS A 285 18.09 -1.60 -3.36
CA LYS A 285 16.78 -2.23 -3.10
C LYS A 285 16.09 -1.44 -1.99
N VAL A 286 14.80 -1.16 -2.14
CA VAL A 286 14.06 -0.27 -1.23
C VAL A 286 12.71 -0.87 -0.85
N ILE A 287 12.37 -0.82 0.43
CA ILE A 287 11.01 -1.00 0.91
C ILE A 287 10.52 0.31 1.48
N THR A 288 9.47 0.87 0.90
CA THR A 288 8.88 2.14 1.35
C THR A 288 7.52 1.91 1.99
N LEU A 289 7.37 2.40 3.22
CA LEU A 289 6.15 2.33 4.00
C LEU A 289 5.35 3.63 3.84
N PHE A 290 4.13 3.51 3.31
CA PHE A 290 3.22 4.64 3.09
C PHE A 290 2.01 4.57 4.01
N GLY A 291 1.68 5.68 4.64
CA GLY A 291 0.46 5.83 5.44
C GLY A 291 -0.38 7.01 4.99
N PRO A 292 -0.11 8.23 5.48
CA PRO A 292 -0.94 9.39 5.21
C PRO A 292 -0.79 9.94 3.78
N ASN A 293 0.33 9.68 3.11
CA ASN A 293 0.62 10.22 1.78
C ASN A 293 0.27 9.24 0.67
N ASP A 294 -0.20 9.79 -0.44
CA ASP A 294 -0.42 9.04 -1.67
C ASP A 294 0.93 8.79 -2.39
N PRO A 295 1.32 7.53 -2.65
CA PRO A 295 2.54 7.21 -3.40
C PRO A 295 2.61 7.83 -4.79
N ALA A 296 1.47 8.13 -5.43
CA ALA A 296 1.42 8.68 -6.78
C ALA A 296 2.18 10.01 -6.93
N TRP A 297 2.28 10.80 -5.86
CA TRP A 297 3.03 12.08 -5.86
C TRP A 297 4.53 11.90 -6.10
N THR A 298 5.07 10.74 -5.72
CA THR A 298 6.51 10.44 -5.71
C THR A 298 6.81 9.14 -6.44
N GLU A 299 5.97 8.81 -7.42
CA GLU A 299 6.13 7.65 -8.29
C GLU A 299 7.37 7.78 -9.17
N SER A 300 8.33 6.89 -8.96
CA SER A 300 9.60 6.81 -9.69
C SER A 300 9.60 5.74 -10.78
N GLN A 301 8.67 4.78 -10.75
CA GLN A 301 8.71 3.54 -11.56
C GLN A 301 10.00 2.72 -11.36
N TYR A 302 10.68 2.91 -10.24
CA TYR A 302 11.93 2.21 -9.96
C TYR A 302 11.67 0.75 -9.58
N GLU A 303 12.25 -0.18 -10.35
CA GLU A 303 11.88 -1.60 -10.27
C GLU A 303 12.31 -2.30 -8.98
N ASN A 304 13.34 -1.79 -8.29
CA ASN A 304 13.83 -2.39 -7.04
C ASN A 304 13.22 -1.71 -5.80
N GLU A 305 12.07 -1.04 -5.95
CA GLU A 305 11.28 -0.52 -4.84
C GLU A 305 9.99 -1.33 -4.65
N ILE A 306 9.81 -1.90 -3.46
CA ILE A 306 8.52 -2.42 -3.00
C ILE A 306 7.84 -1.36 -2.11
N ARG A 307 6.61 -0.99 -2.47
CA ARG A 307 5.83 0.01 -1.74
C ARG A 307 4.72 -0.67 -0.97
N ILE A 308 4.72 -0.53 0.35
CA ILE A 308 3.72 -1.13 1.23
C ILE A 308 2.85 -0.02 1.79
N ILE A 309 1.55 -0.08 1.48
CA ILE A 309 0.60 0.99 1.78
C ILE A 309 -0.33 0.55 2.90
N GLY A 310 -0.33 1.33 3.98
CA GLY A 310 -1.23 1.24 5.11
C GLY A 310 -2.65 1.68 4.76
N ASN A 311 -3.34 0.89 3.95
CA ASN A 311 -4.64 1.27 3.39
C ASN A 311 -5.76 1.18 4.44
N VAL A 312 -6.24 2.34 4.83
CA VAL A 312 -7.35 2.53 5.75
C VAL A 312 -8.22 3.68 5.25
N HIS A 313 -9.47 3.74 5.70
CA HIS A 313 -10.43 4.76 5.28
C HIS A 313 -9.96 6.22 5.46
N CYS A 314 -9.01 6.47 6.36
CA CYS A 314 -8.48 7.81 6.61
C CYS A 314 -7.19 8.11 5.83
N ALA A 315 -6.76 7.23 4.92
CA ALA A 315 -5.58 7.40 4.09
C ALA A 315 -5.95 7.32 2.59
N PRO A 316 -5.31 8.11 1.72
CA PRO A 316 -4.33 9.16 2.02
C PRO A 316 -5.01 10.43 2.55
N CYS A 317 -4.49 11.02 3.63
CA CYS A 317 -4.98 12.30 4.18
C CYS A 317 -4.02 13.48 3.96
N GLY A 318 -2.75 13.21 3.64
CA GLY A 318 -1.71 14.20 3.41
C GLY A 318 -1.40 15.10 4.62
N LYS A 319 -1.73 14.69 5.85
CA LYS A 319 -1.56 15.53 7.05
C LYS A 319 -0.25 15.21 7.78
N PRO A 320 0.55 16.22 8.17
CA PRO A 320 1.82 16.01 8.89
C PRO A 320 1.63 15.47 10.30
N ALA A 321 0.57 15.91 10.99
CA ALA A 321 0.16 15.40 12.29
C ALA A 321 -1.17 14.64 12.19
N CYS A 322 -1.26 13.49 12.86
CA CYS A 322 -2.47 12.71 12.94
C CYS A 322 -3.33 13.21 14.12
N ASN A 323 -4.64 13.41 13.91
CA ASN A 323 -5.56 13.76 14.99
C ASN A 323 -6.07 12.53 15.77
N LYS A 324 -5.61 11.33 15.41
CA LYS A 324 -5.93 10.07 16.09
C LYS A 324 -4.77 9.69 16.99
N THR A 325 -5.08 9.16 18.16
CA THR A 325 -4.10 8.60 19.10
C THR A 325 -3.33 7.42 18.50
N GLN A 326 -3.95 6.70 17.58
CA GLN A 326 -3.37 5.56 16.87
C GLN A 326 -3.28 5.88 15.39
N HIS A 327 -2.07 5.78 14.83
CA HIS A 327 -1.78 5.98 13.42
C HIS A 327 -2.26 4.78 12.61
N PHE A 328 -3.59 4.63 12.46
CA PHE A 328 -4.21 3.43 11.90
C PHE A 328 -3.66 3.02 10.53
N CYS A 329 -3.28 3.99 9.69
CA CYS A 329 -2.65 3.72 8.39
C CYS A 329 -1.31 2.99 8.58
N MET A 330 -0.38 3.57 9.34
CA MET A 330 0.91 2.93 9.63
C MET A 330 0.72 1.62 10.41
N GLN A 331 -0.23 1.54 11.33
CA GLN A 331 -0.56 0.31 12.05
C GLN A 331 -1.23 -0.77 11.17
N ALA A 332 -1.77 -0.43 10.01
CA ALA A 332 -2.32 -1.42 9.09
C ALA A 332 -1.22 -2.18 8.34
N ILE A 333 0.02 -1.69 8.31
CA ILE A 333 1.17 -2.33 7.66
C ILE A 333 1.74 -3.44 8.57
N PRO A 334 1.48 -4.73 8.32
CA PRO A 334 1.94 -5.82 9.18
C PRO A 334 3.46 -5.99 9.11
N VAL A 335 4.07 -6.51 10.18
CA VAL A 335 5.52 -6.80 10.19
C VAL A 335 5.84 -7.89 9.17
N GLU A 336 4.97 -8.88 9.09
CA GLU A 336 5.09 -10.04 8.22
C GLU A 336 5.18 -9.61 6.75
N THR A 337 4.37 -8.64 6.32
CA THR A 337 4.41 -8.10 4.96
C THR A 337 5.74 -7.40 4.64
N VAL A 338 6.34 -6.72 5.63
CA VAL A 338 7.65 -6.08 5.45
C VAL A 338 8.76 -7.13 5.40
N CYS A 339 8.71 -8.16 6.25
CA CYS A 339 9.65 -9.28 6.24
C CYS A 339 9.59 -10.06 4.92
N ASP A 340 8.39 -10.40 4.44
CA ASP A 340 8.19 -11.12 3.18
C ASP A 340 8.77 -10.31 2.00
N ALA A 341 8.51 -9.00 1.95
CA ALA A 341 9.07 -8.11 0.94
C ALA A 341 10.60 -8.00 1.03
N ALA A 342 11.16 -8.02 2.24
CA ALA A 342 12.60 -8.00 2.44
C ALA A 342 13.26 -9.29 1.96
N GLY A 343 12.65 -10.45 2.25
CA GLY A 343 13.09 -11.74 1.72
C GLY A 343 13.05 -11.77 0.19
N GLU A 344 11.95 -11.31 -0.43
CA GLU A 344 11.81 -11.22 -1.89
C GLU A 344 12.96 -10.42 -2.54
N LEU A 345 13.28 -9.25 -1.98
CA LEU A 345 14.34 -8.39 -2.48
C LEU A 345 15.73 -8.99 -2.24
N LEU A 346 16.01 -9.55 -1.06
CA LEU A 346 17.32 -10.09 -0.70
C LEU A 346 17.65 -11.36 -1.49
N GLU A 347 16.68 -12.26 -1.68
CA GLU A 347 16.88 -13.56 -2.36
C GLU A 347 16.96 -13.44 -3.89
N GLY A 348 16.63 -12.29 -4.46
CA GLY A 348 16.63 -12.11 -5.92
C GLY A 348 15.52 -12.90 -6.64
N SER A 349 14.60 -13.49 -5.87
CA SER A 349 13.45 -14.26 -6.34
C SER A 349 12.38 -13.33 -6.93
N ARG A 350 12.65 -12.70 -8.08
CA ARG A 350 11.66 -11.87 -8.81
C ARG A 350 10.52 -12.76 -9.34
N LYS A 351 9.50 -13.01 -8.51
CA LYS A 351 8.14 -13.07 -9.02
C LYS A 351 7.67 -11.64 -9.20
N GLN A 352 8.13 -11.02 -10.30
CA GLN A 352 7.61 -9.79 -10.89
C GLN A 352 6.86 -8.94 -9.85
N ALA A 353 7.62 -8.17 -9.05
CA ALA A 353 7.17 -7.50 -7.83
C ALA A 353 5.68 -7.21 -7.89
N LYS A 354 4.88 -8.12 -7.31
CA LYS A 354 3.46 -7.87 -7.18
C LYS A 354 3.42 -6.77 -6.16
N ILE A 355 3.28 -5.54 -6.65
CA ILE A 355 2.72 -4.48 -5.86
C ILE A 355 1.51 -5.15 -5.23
N THR A 356 1.53 -5.37 -3.91
CA THR A 356 0.29 -5.65 -3.20
C THR A 356 -0.41 -4.30 -3.13
N VAL A 357 -0.74 -3.76 -4.32
CA VAL A 357 -1.76 -2.77 -4.44
C VAL A 357 -2.96 -3.55 -3.94
N LEU A 358 -3.51 -3.09 -2.83
CA LEU A 358 -4.94 -3.21 -2.72
C LEU A 358 -5.54 -2.77 -4.04
N GLN A 359 -6.35 -3.66 -4.60
CA GLN A 359 -6.98 -3.51 -5.90
C GLN A 359 -7.38 -2.06 -6.13
N GLN A 360 -6.70 -1.39 -7.07
CA GLN A 360 -7.01 -0.01 -7.42
C GLN A 360 -8.30 -0.03 -8.22
N PHE A 361 -9.26 0.80 -7.81
CA PHE A 361 -10.49 1.01 -8.55
C PHE A 361 -10.47 2.41 -9.16
N THR A 362 -10.88 2.51 -10.41
CA THR A 362 -11.14 3.77 -11.09
C THR A 362 -12.63 4.05 -11.07
N GLU A 363 -13.00 5.26 -10.67
CA GLU A 363 -14.38 5.73 -10.81
C GLU A 363 -14.64 6.03 -12.29
N THR A 364 -15.49 5.24 -12.93
CA THR A 364 -15.78 5.34 -14.38
C THR A 364 -17.05 6.16 -14.66
N SER A 365 -17.99 6.15 -13.73
CA SER A 365 -19.16 7.02 -13.65
C SER A 365 -19.49 7.29 -12.18
N THR A 366 -20.42 8.20 -11.91
CA THR A 366 -20.74 8.65 -10.54
C THR A 366 -21.00 7.47 -9.61
N SER A 367 -20.13 7.30 -8.60
CA SER A 367 -20.20 6.20 -7.62
C SER A 367 -20.16 4.79 -8.23
N PHE A 368 -19.50 4.63 -9.38
CA PHE A 368 -19.27 3.36 -10.08
C PHE A 368 -17.78 3.09 -10.22
N PHE A 369 -17.29 2.10 -9.48
CA PHE A 369 -15.87 1.82 -9.31
C PHE A 369 -15.50 0.49 -9.97
N VAL A 370 -14.48 0.50 -10.81
CA VAL A 370 -14.06 -0.66 -11.62
C VAL A 370 -12.57 -0.89 -11.49
N ASP A 371 -12.16 -2.15 -11.37
CA ASP A 371 -10.76 -2.51 -11.54
C ASP A 371 -10.33 -2.20 -12.99
N PRO A 372 -9.28 -1.38 -13.21
CA PRO A 372 -8.85 -0.96 -14.54
C PRO A 372 -8.69 -2.11 -15.54
N ASN A 373 -8.27 -3.28 -15.06
CA ASN A 373 -8.08 -4.48 -15.90
C ASN A 373 -9.38 -5.00 -16.50
N PHE A 374 -10.54 -4.67 -15.92
CA PHE A 374 -11.85 -5.13 -16.35
C PHE A 374 -12.71 -4.02 -16.97
N GLN A 375 -12.19 -2.78 -17.04
CA GLN A 375 -12.94 -1.64 -17.53
C GLN A 375 -13.42 -1.84 -18.98
N THR A 376 -12.52 -2.24 -19.88
CA THR A 376 -12.86 -2.47 -21.30
C THR A 376 -13.88 -3.60 -21.46
N ALA A 377 -13.73 -4.67 -20.67
CA ALA A 377 -14.60 -5.83 -20.74
C ALA A 377 -16.03 -5.51 -20.26
N LEU A 378 -16.16 -4.78 -19.14
CA LEU A 378 -17.46 -4.32 -18.66
C LEU A 378 -18.10 -3.31 -19.61
N ALA A 379 -17.31 -2.43 -20.22
CA ALA A 379 -17.80 -1.50 -21.24
C ALA A 379 -18.33 -2.23 -22.48
N GLY A 380 -17.67 -3.31 -22.93
CA GLY A 380 -18.15 -4.16 -24.02
C GLY A 380 -19.50 -4.85 -23.74
N LEU A 381 -19.78 -5.13 -22.47
CA LEU A 381 -21.09 -5.65 -22.02
C LEU A 381 -22.13 -4.54 -21.75
N GLY A 382 -21.78 -3.27 -22.00
CA GLY A 382 -22.63 -2.11 -21.70
C GLY A 382 -22.74 -1.77 -20.22
N LEU A 383 -21.95 -2.39 -19.34
CA LEU A 383 -21.99 -2.23 -17.89
C LEU A 383 -21.15 -1.02 -17.43
N THR A 384 -21.53 0.18 -17.88
CA THR A 384 -20.78 1.43 -17.64
C THR A 384 -21.41 2.34 -16.58
N SER A 385 -22.62 2.02 -16.12
CA SER A 385 -23.37 2.79 -15.13
C SER A 385 -24.21 1.90 -14.22
N THR A 386 -24.62 2.42 -13.06
CA THR A 386 -25.48 1.70 -12.12
C THR A 386 -26.80 1.31 -12.78
N ASP A 387 -27.40 2.19 -13.58
CA ASP A 387 -28.65 1.88 -14.29
C ASP A 387 -28.48 0.75 -15.33
N ALA A 388 -27.34 0.71 -16.02
CA ALA A 388 -27.02 -0.38 -16.93
C ALA A 388 -26.88 -1.73 -16.18
N VAL A 389 -26.21 -1.74 -15.03
CA VAL A 389 -26.07 -2.95 -14.19
C VAL A 389 -27.43 -3.47 -13.67
N PHE A 390 -28.35 -2.56 -13.34
CA PHE A 390 -29.70 -2.96 -12.88
C PHE A 390 -30.62 -3.35 -14.04
N SER A 391 -30.36 -2.87 -15.26
CA SER A 391 -31.08 -3.27 -16.47
C SER A 391 -30.51 -4.55 -17.11
N PHE A 392 -29.31 -4.98 -16.71
CA PHE A 392 -28.65 -6.16 -17.23
C PHE A 392 -29.35 -7.45 -16.80
N ASN A 393 -29.86 -8.20 -17.78
CA ASN A 393 -30.57 -9.47 -17.56
C ASN A 393 -30.08 -10.60 -18.49
N ALA A 394 -29.06 -10.35 -19.32
CA ALA A 394 -28.44 -11.35 -20.19
C ALA A 394 -27.46 -12.26 -19.40
N ALA A 395 -27.94 -12.87 -18.32
CA ALA A 395 -27.14 -13.65 -17.39
C ALA A 395 -27.97 -14.75 -16.71
N GLU A 396 -27.30 -15.81 -16.25
CA GLU A 396 -27.94 -16.88 -15.49
C GLU A 396 -28.38 -16.37 -14.11
N ASN A 397 -29.66 -16.53 -13.77
CA ASN A 397 -30.20 -16.07 -12.50
C ASN A 397 -30.05 -17.13 -11.40
N LEU A 398 -29.23 -16.85 -10.39
CA LEU A 398 -28.96 -17.74 -9.27
C LEU A 398 -29.93 -17.54 -8.09
N ALA A 399 -31.19 -17.22 -8.38
CA ALA A 399 -32.21 -16.99 -7.37
C ALA A 399 -32.42 -18.25 -6.49
N LYS A 400 -32.43 -18.06 -5.17
CA LYS A 400 -32.83 -19.09 -4.20
C LYS A 400 -34.23 -18.76 -3.69
N ARG A 401 -35.04 -19.79 -3.38
CA ARG A 401 -36.41 -19.63 -2.81
C ARG A 401 -36.45 -18.71 -1.57
N ASN A 402 -35.37 -18.64 -0.80
CA ASN A 402 -35.25 -17.84 0.43
C ASN A 402 -34.45 -16.53 0.25
N LEU A 403 -34.21 -16.07 -0.98
CA LEU A 403 -33.51 -14.80 -1.20
C LEU A 403 -34.45 -13.62 -0.91
N ALA A 404 -33.98 -12.62 -0.16
CA ALA A 404 -34.78 -11.45 0.14
C ALA A 404 -35.14 -10.70 -1.16
N ARG A 405 -36.37 -10.17 -1.25
CA ARG A 405 -36.90 -9.50 -2.47
C ARG A 405 -36.01 -8.37 -3.00
N PHE A 406 -35.31 -7.67 -2.11
CA PHE A 406 -34.39 -6.58 -2.45
C PHE A 406 -33.01 -7.07 -2.97
N ARG A 407 -32.74 -8.39 -3.05
CA ARG A 407 -31.44 -8.94 -3.44
C ARG A 407 -31.58 -9.83 -4.67
N SER A 408 -30.73 -9.64 -5.68
CA SER A 408 -30.59 -10.56 -6.81
C SER A 408 -29.14 -10.98 -7.02
N ARG A 409 -28.95 -12.14 -7.67
CA ARG A 409 -27.63 -12.72 -7.96
C ARG A 409 -27.64 -13.25 -9.39
N LEU A 410 -26.74 -12.74 -10.21
CA LEU A 410 -26.55 -13.14 -11.60
C LEU A 410 -25.15 -13.72 -11.79
N GLN A 411 -25.03 -14.65 -12.73
CA GLN A 411 -23.77 -15.24 -13.17
C GLN A 411 -23.64 -15.10 -14.68
N PHE A 412 -22.47 -14.65 -15.14
CA PHE A 412 -22.15 -14.51 -16.56
C PHE A 412 -20.64 -14.62 -16.76
N GLU A 413 -20.19 -14.78 -18.00
CA GLU A 413 -18.77 -14.82 -18.34
C GLU A 413 -18.27 -13.47 -18.82
N ILE A 414 -17.00 -13.19 -18.56
CA ILE A 414 -16.33 -11.98 -19.02
C ILE A 414 -14.98 -12.33 -19.64
N GLU A 415 -14.69 -11.70 -20.77
CA GLU A 415 -13.38 -11.75 -21.42
C GLU A 415 -12.67 -10.43 -21.18
N SER A 416 -11.50 -10.48 -20.55
CA SER A 416 -10.65 -9.30 -20.33
C SER A 416 -9.28 -9.56 -20.93
N PRO A 417 -8.64 -8.57 -21.59
CA PRO A 417 -7.25 -8.66 -22.02
C PRO A 417 -6.26 -8.99 -20.89
N ALA A 418 -6.66 -8.77 -19.63
CA ALA A 418 -5.86 -9.08 -18.45
C ALA A 418 -5.97 -10.54 -17.98
N LEU A 419 -6.84 -11.34 -18.60
CA LEU A 419 -7.05 -12.75 -18.27
C LEU A 419 -6.62 -13.63 -19.45
N THR A 420 -6.01 -14.77 -19.15
CA THR A 420 -5.59 -15.77 -20.16
C THR A 420 -6.76 -16.57 -20.72
N GLN A 421 -7.89 -16.62 -20.02
CA GLN A 421 -9.10 -17.34 -20.41
C GLN A 421 -10.34 -16.55 -19.94
N PRO A 422 -11.51 -16.75 -20.56
CA PRO A 422 -12.78 -16.20 -20.06
C PRO A 422 -13.01 -16.65 -18.61
N THR A 423 -13.47 -15.74 -17.76
CA THR A 423 -13.75 -16.05 -16.36
C THR A 423 -15.21 -15.80 -16.02
N THR A 424 -15.82 -16.73 -15.29
CA THR A 424 -17.16 -16.54 -14.71
C THR A 424 -17.12 -15.46 -13.62
N VAL A 425 -18.10 -14.55 -13.64
CA VAL A 425 -18.29 -13.52 -12.61
C VAL A 425 -19.67 -13.61 -11.98
N PHE A 426 -19.77 -13.13 -10.74
CA PHE A 426 -21.00 -13.06 -9.98
C PHE A 426 -21.38 -11.60 -9.72
N LEU A 427 -22.55 -11.20 -10.17
CA LEU A 427 -23.14 -9.90 -9.89
C LEU A 427 -24.19 -10.03 -8.78
N LYS A 428 -23.96 -9.35 -7.66
CA LYS A 428 -24.93 -9.17 -6.58
C LYS A 428 -25.52 -7.79 -6.70
N ARG A 429 -26.86 -7.69 -6.76
CA ARG A 429 -27.58 -6.41 -6.74
C ARG A 429 -28.43 -6.30 -5.48
N TYR A 430 -28.52 -5.09 -4.96
CA TYR A 430 -29.36 -4.69 -3.85
C TYR A 430 -30.26 -3.55 -4.33
N ASP A 431 -31.55 -3.79 -4.47
CA ASP A 431 -32.54 -2.81 -4.95
C ASP A 431 -33.50 -2.43 -3.84
N SER A 432 -33.49 -1.15 -3.46
CA SER A 432 -34.34 -0.55 -2.44
C SER A 432 -34.37 -1.35 -1.13
N PRO A 433 -33.19 -1.60 -0.51
CA PRO A 433 -33.13 -2.38 0.72
C PRO A 433 -33.97 -1.72 1.83
N PRO A 434 -34.73 -2.48 2.64
CA PRO A 434 -35.58 -1.91 3.67
C PRO A 434 -34.79 -1.06 4.68
N VAL A 435 -35.33 0.13 5.02
CA VAL A 435 -34.71 1.11 5.92
C VAL A 435 -34.21 0.50 7.23
N MET A 436 -35.01 -0.35 7.87
CA MET A 436 -34.63 -1.00 9.15
C MET A 436 -33.40 -1.91 9.01
N ILE A 437 -33.21 -2.55 7.86
CA ILE A 437 -32.04 -3.40 7.60
C ILE A 437 -30.81 -2.51 7.36
N GLN A 438 -30.98 -1.40 6.65
CA GLN A 438 -29.91 -0.42 6.45
C GLN A 438 -29.43 0.16 7.79
N LEU A 439 -30.35 0.65 8.63
CA LEU A 439 -30.04 1.18 9.96
C LEU A 439 -29.32 0.14 10.84
N LYS A 440 -29.80 -1.10 10.86
CA LYS A 440 -29.15 -2.19 11.59
C LYS A 440 -27.73 -2.46 11.08
N ASN A 441 -27.51 -2.41 9.77
CA ASN A 441 -26.18 -2.55 9.20
C ASN A 441 -25.29 -1.36 9.57
N TRP A 442 -25.78 -0.12 9.50
CA TRP A 442 -25.00 1.06 9.90
C TRP A 442 -24.62 1.02 11.37
N LEU A 443 -25.51 0.57 12.25
CA LEU A 443 -25.18 0.34 13.66
C LEU A 443 -24.12 -0.75 13.83
N THR A 444 -24.25 -1.85 13.09
CA THR A 444 -23.31 -2.98 13.18
C THR A 444 -21.91 -2.59 12.70
N HIS A 445 -21.82 -1.82 11.60
CA HIS A 445 -20.56 -1.42 10.99
C HIS A 445 -20.07 -0.03 11.45
N ARG A 446 -20.90 0.69 12.23
CA ARG A 446 -20.67 2.07 12.73
C ARG A 446 -20.40 3.08 11.63
N VAL A 447 -20.96 2.85 10.46
CA VAL A 447 -20.77 3.70 9.30
C VAL A 447 -21.96 3.54 8.36
N ARG A 448 -22.42 4.67 7.82
CA ARG A 448 -23.43 4.69 6.77
C ARG A 448 -22.78 4.27 5.45
N ARG A 449 -23.10 3.07 4.98
CA ARG A 449 -22.57 2.47 3.74
C ARG A 449 -23.62 1.58 3.07
N SER A 450 -23.51 1.42 1.77
CA SER A 450 -24.37 0.52 1.00
C SER A 450 -23.96 -0.95 1.18
N PHE A 451 -24.85 -1.89 0.85
CA PHE A 451 -24.53 -3.31 0.92
C PHE A 451 -23.36 -3.72 0.01
N GLY A 452 -23.38 -3.30 -1.26
CA GLY A 452 -22.32 -3.61 -2.23
C GLY A 452 -20.96 -3.07 -1.79
N PHE A 453 -20.94 -1.84 -1.30
CA PHE A 453 -19.72 -1.20 -0.81
C PHE A 453 -19.18 -1.89 0.46
N MET A 454 -20.04 -2.24 1.42
CA MET A 454 -19.60 -2.94 2.64
C MET A 454 -18.94 -4.28 2.32
N GLU A 455 -19.53 -5.06 1.41
CA GLU A 455 -19.00 -6.36 1.02
C GLU A 455 -17.64 -6.22 0.30
N SER A 456 -17.49 -5.24 -0.60
CA SER A 456 -16.21 -4.88 -1.24
C SER A 456 -15.13 -4.49 -0.22
N VAL A 457 -15.49 -3.68 0.79
CA VAL A 457 -14.56 -3.26 1.84
C VAL A 457 -14.13 -4.44 2.70
N SER A 458 -15.06 -5.32 3.09
CA SER A 458 -14.72 -6.52 3.85
C SER A 458 -13.82 -7.46 3.05
N ALA A 459 -14.07 -7.64 1.75
CA ALA A 459 -13.19 -8.37 0.84
C ALA A 459 -11.78 -7.78 0.86
N SER A 460 -11.65 -6.50 0.54
CA SER A 460 -10.37 -5.78 0.51
C SER A 460 -9.59 -5.86 1.82
N GLN A 461 -10.26 -5.68 2.97
CA GLN A 461 -9.61 -5.75 4.28
C GLN A 461 -9.13 -7.16 4.64
N LEU A 462 -9.91 -8.19 4.29
CA LEU A 462 -9.54 -9.58 4.55
C LEU A 462 -8.40 -10.02 3.61
N THR A 463 -8.43 -9.60 2.35
CA THR A 463 -7.32 -9.82 1.40
C THR A 463 -6.04 -9.14 1.88
N ALA A 464 -6.11 -7.89 2.34
CA ALA A 464 -4.96 -7.18 2.92
C ALA A 464 -4.40 -7.89 4.17
N ALA A 465 -5.26 -8.53 4.95
CA ALA A 465 -4.84 -9.35 6.07
C ALA A 465 -4.33 -10.74 5.64
N GLY A 466 -4.23 -11.02 4.34
CA GLY A 466 -3.72 -12.26 3.76
C GLY A 466 -4.70 -13.43 3.79
N LEU A 467 -6.01 -13.18 3.89
CA LEU A 467 -7.04 -14.19 3.64
C LEU A 467 -7.45 -14.19 2.18
N ASN A 468 -7.60 -15.38 1.58
CA ASN A 468 -8.13 -15.43 0.22
C ASN A 468 -9.64 -15.20 0.23
N THR A 469 -10.10 -14.31 -0.64
CA THR A 469 -11.50 -13.95 -0.87
C THR A 469 -11.70 -13.78 -2.37
N PRO A 470 -12.95 -13.84 -2.88
CA PRO A 470 -13.23 -13.52 -4.27
C PRO A 470 -12.74 -12.11 -4.63
N ARG A 471 -12.04 -11.99 -5.76
CA ARG A 471 -11.58 -10.69 -6.28
C ARG A 471 -12.78 -9.83 -6.64
N THR A 472 -12.78 -8.57 -6.22
CA THR A 472 -13.88 -7.62 -6.53
C THR A 472 -13.59 -6.92 -7.84
N ILE A 473 -14.38 -7.16 -8.88
CA ILE A 473 -14.16 -6.57 -10.22
C ILE A 473 -14.71 -5.16 -10.29
N ALA A 474 -15.93 -4.96 -9.78
CA ALA A 474 -16.57 -3.66 -9.77
C ALA A 474 -17.58 -3.58 -8.62
N TYR A 475 -17.85 -2.36 -8.16
CA TYR A 475 -18.94 -2.10 -7.24
C TYR A 475 -19.46 -0.69 -7.47
N GLY A 476 -20.71 -0.45 -7.08
CA GLY A 476 -21.28 0.87 -7.16
C GLY A 476 -22.46 1.04 -6.25
N GLU A 477 -22.80 2.29 -5.98
CA GLU A 477 -23.88 2.66 -5.09
C GLU A 477 -24.61 3.91 -5.57
N GLN A 478 -25.91 3.94 -5.29
CA GLN A 478 -26.80 5.04 -5.57
C GLN A 478 -27.64 5.28 -4.32
N TRP A 479 -27.64 6.54 -3.88
CA TRP A 479 -28.32 6.98 -2.67
C TRP A 479 -29.50 7.88 -3.02
N GLU A 480 -30.57 7.77 -2.24
CA GLU A 480 -31.71 8.67 -2.30
C GLU A 480 -31.87 9.33 -0.92
N ALA A 481 -31.48 10.60 -0.85
CA ALA A 481 -31.32 11.35 0.39
C ALA A 481 -30.46 10.61 1.43
N LEU A 482 -31.08 10.08 2.50
CA LEU A 482 -30.39 9.41 3.59
C LEU A 482 -30.20 7.90 3.38
N PHE A 483 -30.97 7.27 2.49
CA PHE A 483 -31.01 5.82 2.38
C PHE A 483 -30.46 5.31 1.06
N GLU A 484 -29.91 4.11 1.08
CA GLU A 484 -29.45 3.41 -0.10
C GLU A 484 -30.67 3.12 -0.99
N LYS A 485 -30.59 3.57 -2.25
CA LYS A 485 -31.55 3.23 -3.29
C LYS A 485 -31.13 1.94 -3.97
N ARG A 486 -29.90 1.89 -4.47
CA ARG A 486 -29.36 0.75 -5.21
C ARG A 486 -27.89 0.56 -4.89
N SER A 487 -27.42 -0.68 -4.83
CA SER A 487 -25.99 -0.97 -4.89
C SER A 487 -25.71 -2.31 -5.55
N PHE A 488 -24.50 -2.49 -6.04
CA PHE A 488 -24.08 -3.76 -6.61
C PHE A 488 -22.62 -4.08 -6.30
N LEU A 489 -22.29 -5.36 -6.48
CA LEU A 489 -20.94 -5.90 -6.37
C LEU A 489 -20.75 -6.98 -7.44
N ILE A 490 -19.69 -6.86 -8.24
CA ILE A 490 -19.24 -7.88 -9.19
C ILE A 490 -17.97 -8.51 -8.62
N THR A 491 -17.96 -9.83 -8.47
CA THR A 491 -16.80 -10.60 -8.02
C THR A 491 -16.46 -11.72 -8.99
N GLU A 492 -15.17 -12.00 -9.13
CA GLU A 492 -14.67 -13.14 -9.90
C GLU A 492 -15.07 -14.47 -9.23
N LYS A 493 -15.37 -15.50 -10.02
CA LYS A 493 -15.47 -16.88 -9.52
C LYS A 493 -14.09 -17.35 -9.08
N ILE A 494 -14.04 -18.04 -7.95
CA ILE A 494 -12.78 -18.63 -7.49
C ILE A 494 -12.46 -19.82 -8.41
N PRO A 495 -11.30 -19.83 -9.10
CA PRO A 495 -10.94 -20.91 -10.00
C PRO A 495 -10.67 -22.19 -9.21
N ASP A 496 -11.09 -23.33 -9.79
CA ASP A 496 -10.82 -24.69 -9.30
C ASP A 496 -11.14 -24.89 -7.81
N ALA A 497 -12.22 -24.26 -7.32
CA ALA A 497 -12.59 -24.30 -5.91
C ALA A 497 -14.06 -24.65 -5.71
N GLU A 498 -14.29 -25.48 -4.69
CA GLU A 498 -15.61 -25.89 -4.25
C GLU A 498 -15.81 -25.64 -2.76
N SER A 499 -17.05 -25.45 -2.33
CA SER A 499 -17.38 -25.37 -0.90
C SER A 499 -17.05 -26.69 -0.21
N LEU A 500 -16.52 -26.62 1.01
CA LEU A 500 -16.21 -27.79 1.84
C LEU A 500 -17.43 -28.68 2.15
N GLU A 501 -18.65 -28.14 2.01
CA GLU A 501 -19.90 -28.90 2.13
C GLU A 501 -20.10 -29.86 0.94
N ARG A 502 -19.69 -29.46 -0.27
CA ARG A 502 -19.87 -30.24 -1.49
C ARG A 502 -18.74 -31.23 -1.72
N LYS A 503 -17.50 -30.78 -1.53
CA LYS A 503 -16.30 -31.57 -1.82
C LYS A 503 -15.28 -31.43 -0.70
N LEU A 504 -15.04 -32.54 -0.01
CA LEU A 504 -13.91 -32.70 0.89
C LEU A 504 -12.74 -33.34 0.12
N PRO A 505 -11.48 -33.10 0.52
CA PRO A 505 -10.34 -33.76 -0.10
C PRO A 505 -10.42 -35.29 -0.01
N ASP A 506 -9.85 -35.99 -0.98
CA ASP A 506 -9.81 -37.45 -1.08
C ASP A 506 -9.36 -38.18 0.20
N CYS A 507 -8.53 -37.53 1.02
CA CYS A 507 -8.06 -38.10 2.29
C CYS A 507 -9.16 -38.34 3.33
N PHE A 508 -10.37 -37.82 3.10
CA PHE A 508 -11.56 -38.10 3.92
C PHE A 508 -12.41 -39.27 3.40
N ASN A 509 -12.25 -39.66 2.12
CA ASN A 509 -13.08 -40.68 1.46
C ASN A 509 -12.36 -42.04 1.27
N LYS A 510 -11.03 -42.09 1.42
CA LYS A 510 -10.21 -43.30 1.23
C LYS A 510 -9.91 -44.01 2.54
N GLN A 511 -9.64 -45.32 2.49
CA GLN A 511 -9.24 -46.11 3.66
C GLN A 511 -8.02 -45.49 4.38
N PRO A 512 -7.93 -45.62 5.72
CA PRO A 512 -6.91 -44.97 6.53
C PRO A 512 -5.53 -45.59 6.30
N THR A 513 -4.78 -45.06 5.33
CA THR A 513 -3.33 -45.29 5.19
C THR A 513 -2.55 -44.24 5.98
N SER A 514 -1.29 -44.54 6.32
CA SER A 514 -0.40 -43.58 7.00
C SER A 514 -0.27 -42.26 6.23
N ALA A 515 -0.18 -42.33 4.90
CA ALA A 515 -0.16 -41.19 4.01
C ALA A 515 -1.47 -40.37 4.03
N ASN A 516 -2.63 -41.03 3.97
CA ASN A 516 -3.93 -40.36 4.03
C ASN A 516 -4.15 -39.67 5.38
N LEU A 517 -3.76 -40.31 6.48
CA LEU A 517 -3.83 -39.72 7.82
C LEU A 517 -2.94 -38.48 7.94
N LYS A 518 -1.73 -38.48 7.34
CA LYS A 518 -0.85 -37.30 7.32
C LYS A 518 -1.48 -36.15 6.53
N ARG A 519 -2.03 -36.44 5.35
CA ARG A 519 -2.74 -35.44 4.52
C ARG A 519 -3.96 -34.86 5.23
N ARG A 520 -4.77 -35.70 5.90
CA ARG A 520 -5.93 -35.27 6.69
C ARG A 520 -5.53 -34.35 7.85
N ARG A 521 -4.48 -34.69 8.60
CA ARG A 521 -3.95 -33.82 9.67
C ARG A 521 -3.46 -32.48 9.13
N HIS A 522 -2.77 -32.50 7.99
CA HIS A 522 -2.29 -31.28 7.34
C HIS A 522 -3.45 -30.36 6.93
N PHE A 523 -4.47 -30.92 6.26
CA PHE A 523 -5.67 -30.18 5.88
C PHE A 523 -6.36 -29.55 7.09
N ILE A 524 -6.56 -30.31 8.18
CA ILE A 524 -7.17 -29.80 9.41
C ILE A 524 -6.36 -28.65 10.01
N ALA A 525 -5.03 -28.76 10.01
CA ALA A 525 -4.14 -27.72 10.50
C ALA A 525 -4.23 -26.45 9.63
N GLN A 526 -4.27 -26.59 8.30
CA GLN A 526 -4.43 -25.46 7.39
C GLN A 526 -5.80 -24.78 7.55
N LEU A 527 -6.88 -25.55 7.68
CA LEU A 527 -8.22 -25.00 7.95
C LEU A 527 -8.26 -24.26 9.29
N ALA A 528 -7.63 -24.82 10.32
CA ALA A 528 -7.53 -24.18 11.63
C ALA A 528 -6.75 -22.86 11.56
N GLY A 529 -5.61 -22.85 10.85
CA GLY A 529 -4.82 -21.65 10.60
C GLY A 529 -5.58 -20.59 9.81
N PHE A 530 -6.36 -20.99 8.80
CA PHE A 530 -7.21 -20.10 8.02
C PHE A 530 -8.28 -19.40 8.87
N ILE A 531 -9.00 -20.17 9.70
CA ILE A 531 -10.04 -19.63 10.60
C ILE A 531 -9.41 -18.79 11.73
N LYS A 532 -8.22 -19.16 12.20
CA LYS A 532 -7.45 -18.35 13.16
C LYS A 532 -7.11 -16.98 12.56
N LYS A 533 -6.52 -16.96 11.37
CA LYS A 533 -6.18 -15.75 10.62
C LYS A 533 -7.40 -14.87 10.39
N PHE A 534 -8.55 -15.47 10.05
CA PHE A 534 -9.83 -14.74 9.95
C PHE A 534 -10.18 -14.04 11.26
N HIS A 535 -10.16 -14.74 12.39
CA HIS A 535 -10.51 -14.17 13.70
C HIS A 535 -9.48 -13.16 14.24
N GLU A 536 -8.21 -13.25 13.83
CA GLU A 536 -7.15 -12.28 14.17
C GLU A 536 -7.41 -10.88 13.57
N THR A 537 -8.10 -10.81 12.43
CA THR A 537 -8.55 -9.53 11.84
C THR A 537 -9.66 -8.81 12.63
N ASN A 538 -10.11 -9.41 13.73
CA ASN A 538 -11.26 -9.02 14.54
C ASN A 538 -12.62 -9.15 13.82
N TYR A 539 -12.65 -9.72 12.62
CA TYR A 539 -13.90 -10.12 11.98
C TYR A 539 -14.46 -11.39 12.64
N CYS A 540 -15.79 -11.45 12.68
CA CYS A 540 -16.57 -12.67 12.84
C CYS A 540 -17.54 -12.76 11.66
N HIS A 541 -17.99 -13.96 11.34
CA HIS A 541 -18.91 -14.21 10.26
C HIS A 541 -20.27 -14.59 10.85
N ARG A 542 -21.37 -13.96 10.41
CA ARG A 542 -22.70 -14.29 10.97
C ARG A 542 -23.10 -15.75 10.72
N ASP A 543 -22.45 -16.42 9.77
CA ASP A 543 -22.81 -17.76 9.30
C ASP A 543 -21.61 -18.61 8.83
N LEU A 544 -20.64 -18.91 9.70
CA LEU A 544 -19.37 -19.56 9.29
C LEU A 544 -19.50 -21.09 9.12
N TYR A 545 -20.29 -21.54 8.14
CA TYR A 545 -20.41 -22.95 7.77
C TYR A 545 -19.49 -23.36 6.62
N PHE A 546 -19.27 -24.66 6.43
CA PHE A 546 -18.52 -25.23 5.31
C PHE A 546 -19.04 -24.82 3.92
N SER A 547 -20.32 -24.45 3.81
CA SER A 547 -20.91 -23.89 2.58
C SER A 547 -20.34 -22.53 2.17
N HIS A 548 -19.69 -21.81 3.10
CA HIS A 548 -19.08 -20.50 2.90
C HIS A 548 -17.54 -20.54 2.88
N ILE A 549 -16.95 -21.72 3.06
CA ILE A 549 -15.50 -21.93 3.01
C ILE A 549 -15.22 -22.77 1.77
N PHE A 550 -14.53 -22.18 0.81
CA PHE A 550 -14.16 -22.84 -0.43
C PHE A 550 -12.72 -23.36 -0.31
N HIS A 551 -12.46 -24.51 -0.91
CA HIS A 551 -11.13 -25.11 -0.98
C HIS A 551 -10.78 -25.35 -2.44
N SER A 552 -9.65 -24.81 -2.87
CA SER A 552 -9.15 -25.01 -4.23
C SER A 552 -8.25 -26.23 -4.34
N ASP A 553 -8.10 -26.75 -5.56
CA ASP A 553 -7.22 -27.89 -5.86
C ASP A 553 -5.74 -27.58 -5.53
N ASN A 554 -5.36 -26.29 -5.49
CA ASN A 554 -4.06 -25.80 -5.04
C ASN A 554 -3.90 -25.71 -3.51
N ASN A 555 -4.77 -26.41 -2.74
CA ASN A 555 -4.80 -26.43 -1.27
C ASN A 555 -4.95 -25.04 -0.61
N LYS A 556 -5.71 -24.12 -1.23
CA LYS A 556 -6.01 -22.81 -0.65
C LYS A 556 -7.45 -22.72 -0.18
N PHE A 557 -7.65 -22.10 0.99
CA PHE A 557 -8.98 -21.78 1.50
C PHE A 557 -9.39 -20.37 1.10
N TYR A 558 -10.66 -20.21 0.72
CA TYR A 558 -11.29 -18.94 0.40
C TYR A 558 -12.55 -18.74 1.23
N LEU A 559 -12.80 -17.52 1.69
CA LEU A 559 -14.02 -17.15 2.41
C LEU A 559 -14.95 -16.36 1.48
N ILE A 560 -16.21 -16.78 1.40
CA ILE A 560 -17.24 -16.12 0.59
C ILE A 560 -18.39 -15.56 1.45
N ASP A 561 -19.35 -14.88 0.82
CA ASP A 561 -20.51 -14.20 1.45
C ASP A 561 -20.11 -13.15 2.49
N LEU A 562 -19.13 -12.32 2.14
CA LEU A 562 -18.51 -11.33 3.02
C LEU A 562 -19.45 -10.21 3.48
N ALA A 563 -20.63 -10.07 2.87
CA ALA A 563 -21.71 -9.24 3.40
C ALA A 563 -22.15 -9.66 4.83
N ARG A 564 -21.81 -10.89 5.26
CA ARG A 564 -22.06 -11.39 6.61
C ARG A 564 -20.86 -11.26 7.54
N ALA A 565 -19.72 -10.80 7.07
CA ALA A 565 -18.55 -10.53 7.88
C ALA A 565 -18.69 -9.18 8.58
N PHE A 566 -18.44 -9.11 9.88
CA PHE A 566 -18.51 -7.87 10.66
C PHE A 566 -17.55 -7.89 11.85
N LYS A 567 -17.25 -6.72 12.42
CA LYS A 567 -16.37 -6.57 13.59
C LYS A 567 -17.20 -6.30 14.85
N PRO A 568 -17.51 -7.31 15.69
CA PRO A 568 -18.32 -7.11 16.90
C PRO A 568 -17.59 -6.24 17.92
N LEU A 569 -18.28 -5.23 18.45
CA LEU A 569 -17.78 -4.35 19.51
C LEU A 569 -17.82 -5.00 20.89
N ILE A 570 -18.98 -5.59 21.22
CA ILE A 570 -19.27 -6.21 22.51
C ILE A 570 -19.48 -7.70 22.24
N LEU A 571 -19.15 -8.54 23.23
CA LEU A 571 -19.34 -9.98 23.17
C LEU A 571 -18.59 -10.65 21.99
N ARG A 572 -17.44 -10.12 21.56
CA ARG A 572 -16.63 -10.74 20.50
C ARG A 572 -16.41 -12.23 20.71
N ARG A 573 -16.07 -12.63 21.94
CA ARG A 573 -15.85 -14.04 22.31
C ARG A 573 -17.08 -14.93 22.13
N ARG A 574 -18.30 -14.36 22.22
CA ARG A 574 -19.56 -15.05 21.93
C ARG A 574 -19.73 -15.30 20.43
N PHE A 575 -19.39 -14.33 19.59
CA PHE A 575 -19.46 -14.49 18.13
C PHE A 575 -18.38 -15.44 17.63
N GLN A 576 -17.15 -15.32 18.10
CA GLN A 576 -16.08 -16.29 17.82
C GLN A 576 -16.47 -17.72 18.23
N LEU A 577 -17.09 -17.90 19.40
CA LEU A 577 -17.62 -19.20 19.83
C LEU A 577 -18.70 -19.71 18.88
N LYS A 578 -19.60 -18.83 18.42
CA LYS A 578 -20.64 -19.18 17.45
C LYS A 578 -19.99 -19.63 16.13
N ASP A 579 -19.01 -18.90 15.62
CA ASP A 579 -18.31 -19.22 14.37
C ASP A 579 -17.65 -20.61 14.45
N ILE A 580 -16.91 -20.87 15.53
CA ILE A 580 -16.30 -22.20 15.77
C ILE A 580 -17.38 -23.29 15.92
N ALA A 581 -18.52 -22.99 16.55
CA ALA A 581 -19.64 -23.94 16.64
C ALA A 581 -20.28 -24.22 15.27
N GLN A 582 -20.32 -23.24 14.36
CA GLN A 582 -20.85 -23.43 13.00
C GLN A 582 -19.90 -24.26 12.13
N VAL A 583 -18.59 -24.01 12.23
CA VAL A 583 -17.55 -24.85 11.62
C VAL A 583 -17.64 -26.28 12.16
N TYR A 584 -17.76 -26.45 13.48
CA TYR A 584 -17.95 -27.76 14.10
C TYR A 584 -19.22 -28.45 13.60
N TYR A 585 -20.35 -27.73 13.59
CA TYR A 585 -21.66 -28.27 13.23
C TYR A 585 -21.71 -28.72 11.77
N SER A 586 -21.09 -27.97 10.85
CA SER A 586 -21.09 -28.30 9.41
C SER A 586 -20.06 -29.34 8.99
N ALA A 587 -19.17 -29.78 9.89
CA ALA A 587 -18.27 -30.90 9.65
C ALA A 587 -18.99 -32.23 9.95
N PRO A 588 -19.20 -33.14 8.98
CA PRO A 588 -19.97 -34.36 9.22
C PRO A 588 -19.27 -35.38 10.13
N GLY A 589 -20.04 -36.13 10.92
CA GLY A 589 -19.53 -37.12 11.88
C GLY A 589 -18.75 -38.23 11.19
N ARG A 590 -19.34 -38.80 10.13
CA ARG A 590 -18.74 -39.81 9.24
C ARG A 590 -17.35 -39.44 8.71
N TYR A 591 -17.07 -38.15 8.52
CA TYR A 591 -15.78 -37.68 8.00
C TYR A 591 -14.86 -37.09 9.06
N PHE A 592 -15.37 -36.52 10.16
CA PHE A 592 -14.56 -35.79 11.14
C PHE A 592 -14.75 -36.34 12.56
N SER A 593 -13.74 -37.12 12.99
CA SER A 593 -13.67 -37.71 14.33
C SER A 593 -13.53 -36.67 15.45
N ASN A 594 -13.80 -37.08 16.69
CA ASN A 594 -13.53 -36.24 17.87
C ASN A 594 -12.05 -35.86 17.98
N THR A 595 -11.14 -36.75 17.58
CA THR A 595 -9.70 -36.47 17.56
C THR A 595 -9.35 -35.38 16.54
N ASP A 596 -9.99 -35.36 15.38
CA ASP A 596 -9.77 -34.33 14.36
C ASP A 596 -10.30 -32.97 14.80
N ARG A 597 -11.43 -32.94 15.49
CA ARG A 597 -11.98 -31.72 16.09
C ARG A 597 -11.07 -31.17 17.17
N LEU A 598 -10.46 -32.04 17.98
CA LEU A 598 -9.45 -31.64 18.94
C LEU A 598 -8.19 -31.09 18.26
N ARG A 599 -7.71 -31.73 17.18
CA ARG A 599 -6.57 -31.24 16.38
C ARG A 599 -6.87 -29.89 15.75
N PHE A 600 -8.07 -29.70 15.20
CA PHE A 600 -8.52 -28.41 14.68
C PHE A 600 -8.44 -27.34 15.76
N TYR A 601 -8.99 -27.61 16.96
CA TYR A 601 -8.97 -26.64 18.05
C TYR A 601 -7.55 -26.30 18.51
N LEU A 602 -6.67 -27.30 18.67
CA LEU A 602 -5.27 -27.09 19.04
C LEU A 602 -4.51 -26.30 17.97
N GLY A 603 -4.71 -26.59 16.69
CA GLY A 603 -4.16 -25.81 15.58
C GLY A 603 -4.71 -24.38 15.57
N TYR A 604 -5.98 -24.21 15.89
CA TYR A 604 -6.67 -22.92 15.93
C TYR A 604 -6.13 -22.03 17.05
N THR A 605 -5.88 -22.58 18.24
CA THR A 605 -5.28 -21.84 19.36
C THR A 605 -3.75 -21.73 19.26
N GLY A 606 -3.11 -22.56 18.43
CA GLY A 606 -1.65 -22.68 18.35
C GLY A 606 -1.02 -23.38 19.55
N GLN A 607 -1.81 -24.11 20.34
CA GLN A 607 -1.33 -24.79 21.55
C GLN A 607 -1.05 -26.27 21.32
N ARG A 608 -0.12 -26.83 22.09
CA ARG A 608 0.19 -28.27 22.07
C ARG A 608 -0.70 -29.11 22.99
N LYS A 609 -1.26 -28.50 24.04
CA LYS A 609 -2.14 -29.15 25.03
C LYS A 609 -3.24 -28.17 25.46
N LEU A 610 -4.41 -28.68 25.84
CA LEU A 610 -5.54 -27.87 26.31
C LEU A 610 -5.29 -27.30 27.71
N THR A 611 -5.52 -26.01 27.89
CA THR A 611 -5.61 -25.39 29.22
C THR A 611 -6.99 -25.61 29.85
N SER A 612 -7.15 -25.29 31.14
CA SER A 612 -8.47 -25.30 31.81
C SER A 612 -9.48 -24.37 31.12
N ASN A 613 -9.02 -23.21 30.64
CA ASN A 613 -9.87 -22.25 29.91
C ASN A 613 -10.32 -22.79 28.56
N ASP A 614 -9.47 -23.55 27.87
CA ASP A 614 -9.81 -24.19 26.59
C ASP A 614 -10.88 -25.26 26.77
N LYS A 615 -10.76 -26.09 27.82
CA LYS A 615 -11.77 -27.09 28.15
C LYS A 615 -13.14 -26.43 28.39
N ILE A 616 -13.17 -25.29 29.09
CA ILE A 616 -14.41 -24.51 29.30
C ILE A 616 -14.96 -23.99 27.97
N PHE A 617 -14.11 -23.44 27.10
CA PHE A 617 -14.54 -22.93 25.79
C PHE A 617 -15.11 -24.03 24.90
N ILE A 618 -14.42 -25.17 24.80
CA ILE A 618 -14.86 -26.34 24.02
C ILE A 618 -16.22 -26.84 24.52
N ARG A 619 -16.43 -26.94 25.84
CA ARG A 619 -17.75 -27.32 26.39
C ARG A 619 -18.85 -26.36 25.94
N LYS A 620 -18.58 -25.05 25.91
CA LYS A 620 -19.54 -24.06 25.43
C LYS A 620 -19.81 -24.19 23.93
N VAL A 621 -18.79 -24.49 23.12
CA VAL A 621 -18.95 -24.81 21.69
C VAL A 621 -19.86 -26.02 21.51
N ILE A 622 -19.58 -27.14 22.19
CA ILE A 622 -20.38 -28.37 22.12
C ILE A 622 -21.84 -28.11 22.54
N ASN A 623 -22.07 -27.38 23.63
CA ASN A 623 -23.42 -27.03 24.06
C ASN A 623 -24.16 -26.15 23.04
N LYS A 624 -23.44 -25.27 22.34
CA LYS A 624 -24.00 -24.46 21.26
C LYS A 624 -24.37 -25.33 20.05
N VAL A 625 -23.53 -26.29 19.67
CA VAL A 625 -23.79 -27.27 18.61
C VAL A 625 -25.04 -28.09 18.91
N LYS A 626 -25.16 -28.67 20.12
CA LYS A 626 -26.37 -29.40 20.57
C LYS A 626 -27.65 -28.54 20.55
N ARG A 627 -27.52 -27.22 20.74
CA ARG A 627 -28.67 -26.30 20.62
C ARG A 627 -29.04 -26.07 19.17
N MET A 628 -28.06 -25.96 18.27
CA MET A 628 -28.29 -25.83 16.82
C MET A 628 -28.94 -27.08 16.24
N GLU A 629 -28.48 -28.24 16.67
CA GLU A 629 -29.05 -29.55 16.34
C GLU A 629 -30.53 -29.66 16.74
N ARG A 630 -30.86 -29.44 18.02
CA ARG A 630 -32.26 -29.48 18.51
C ARG A 630 -33.18 -28.52 17.74
N HIS A 631 -32.67 -27.36 17.37
CA HIS A 631 -33.39 -26.41 16.54
C HIS A 631 -33.66 -26.97 15.14
N ASN A 632 -32.66 -27.54 14.49
CA ASN A 632 -32.79 -28.08 13.13
C ASN A 632 -33.68 -29.33 13.07
N ILE A 633 -33.59 -30.23 14.06
CA ILE A 633 -34.49 -31.38 14.20
C ILE A 633 -35.95 -30.91 14.36
N LYS A 634 -36.19 -29.88 15.18
CA LYS A 634 -37.53 -29.27 15.33
C LYS A 634 -38.08 -28.74 14.00
N HIS A 635 -37.21 -28.38 13.05
CA HIS A 635 -37.56 -27.90 11.72
C HIS A 635 -37.42 -28.97 10.62
N GLY A 636 -37.31 -30.25 10.98
CA GLY A 636 -37.26 -31.38 10.04
C GLY A 636 -35.96 -31.50 9.24
N ILE A 637 -34.87 -30.89 9.70
CA ILE A 637 -33.57 -30.91 9.02
C ILE A 637 -32.64 -31.89 9.77
N GLU A 638 -32.12 -32.88 9.06
CA GLU A 638 -31.16 -33.85 9.59
C GLU A 638 -29.84 -33.15 9.97
N ALA A 639 -29.28 -33.50 11.13
CA ALA A 639 -28.04 -32.89 11.59
C ALA A 639 -26.84 -33.53 10.90
N PRO A 640 -25.98 -32.77 10.21
CA PRO A 640 -24.86 -33.33 9.45
C PRO A 640 -23.81 -34.06 10.32
N PHE A 641 -23.81 -33.82 11.64
CA PHE A 641 -22.85 -34.41 12.57
C PHE A 641 -23.32 -35.71 13.26
N THR A 642 -24.59 -36.07 13.20
CA THR A 642 -25.13 -37.28 13.88
C THR A 642 -24.94 -38.58 13.11
N SER A 643 -24.63 -38.49 11.81
CA SER A 643 -24.32 -39.62 10.92
C SER A 643 -22.83 -39.90 10.82
#